data_AF-A0A5B6TEV2-F1
#
_entry.id   AF-A0A5B6TEV2-F1
#
_cell.length_a   1.000
_cell.length_b   1.000
_cell.length_c   1.000
_cell.angle_alpha   90.00
_cell.angle_beta   90.00
_cell.angle_gamma   90.00
#
_symmetry.space_group_name_H-M   'P 1'
#
loop_
_entity.id
_entity.type
_entity.pdbx_description
1 polymer ?
#
loop_
_entity_poly.entity_id
_entity_poly.type
_entity_poly.pdbx_seq_one_letter_code
_entity_poly.pdbx_strand_id
1 'polypeptide(L)'
;MKTEIDDQAEYKQNGFLNDFVSRFWEARKLTQKSLLNRSEIAYSKLAEEARIKGFNTEAYIADAAVLELKGKYDEAIRCLNQVIDDSGCKIKGVAYFLLGSVYKERYQNEFKNAIESYENAIKDKQFDKPAWANNNLGNIYFRLACLEVKPDGQFRADEHFKKASEYYEKSLEYKDEQSDTQYITHYNQGRLFLELKDYTKAIQKFDDSLSSAGDNYDMQGSCYREMGTAHIIVAMDENGKTFHDAISCWENARDIFDEADVNAGEDVNNTGKSAVVLAKIRVARQFRDKLKTLQPGSDDEVLLRWWPQEESGADGYSTPEERIFSMIEATGRDRYQLYNSRPSSRFSAQIKGQVEIPSKNVLAIMRGWGSASPLIEDAYSACVGGGYFLKWRDKGLVIDPGIDFMRNFRSNGFHMREVDGIVVSHDHTDHNADLRSIDDVFYEMYRRSDEDEPGKGERNWHYYLICDRRTKTKDFLREQAKHRSIIPMVSKSSKEEKKEVPINLRDKGLPFIVHYIRAEHGKIDAFCLRVDCLNSDGTTPIKIGFTCDTQYDVSLDSFLKECDILVAHISQPSLAELLDSDILKKKHLGYRGVAKLIKKVKPKLAILGEFWAGFADMRIDITKGLKRICNTEPPVPIIPSSVGLFISPTKDFPEIECTNCHKWRPASSIYVGASTHEFGSLSYLCPLCRI
;
A
#
# COMPACT_ATOMS: atom_id res chain seq x y z
N MET A 1 -18.50 -52.18 -16.45
CA MET A 1 -17.72 -52.06 -15.19
C MET A 1 -16.59 -51.04 -15.25
N LYS A 2 -15.56 -51.12 -16.12
CA LYS A 2 -14.52 -50.06 -16.20
C LYS A 2 -15.07 -48.75 -16.81
N THR A 3 -15.91 -48.85 -17.84
CA THR A 3 -16.63 -47.73 -18.47
C THR A 3 -17.69 -47.11 -17.55
N GLU A 4 -18.48 -47.91 -16.83
CA GLU A 4 -19.49 -47.39 -15.89
C GLU A 4 -18.90 -46.67 -14.65
N ILE A 5 -17.68 -47.01 -14.24
CA ILE A 5 -16.98 -46.35 -13.13
C ILE A 5 -16.37 -45.02 -13.59
N ASP A 6 -15.82 -44.97 -14.81
CA ASP A 6 -15.32 -43.73 -15.43
C ASP A 6 -16.46 -42.75 -15.73
N ASP A 7 -17.61 -43.23 -16.22
CA ASP A 7 -18.80 -42.40 -16.47
C ASP A 7 -19.37 -41.81 -15.16
N GLN A 8 -19.36 -42.56 -14.05
CA GLN A 8 -19.79 -42.06 -12.73
C GLN A 8 -18.80 -41.08 -12.10
N ALA A 9 -17.49 -41.24 -12.35
CA ALA A 9 -16.47 -40.31 -11.89
C ALA A 9 -16.52 -38.99 -12.66
N GLU A 10 -16.68 -39.04 -13.98
CA GLU A 10 -16.82 -37.87 -14.84
C GLU A 10 -18.13 -37.11 -14.57
N TYR A 11 -19.24 -37.83 -14.33
CA TYR A 11 -20.52 -37.23 -13.92
C TYR A 11 -20.42 -36.50 -12.56
N LYS A 12 -19.74 -37.10 -11.57
CA LYS A 12 -19.51 -36.46 -10.26
C LYS A 12 -18.56 -35.26 -10.36
N GLN A 13 -17.55 -35.34 -11.22
CA GLN A 13 -16.59 -34.25 -11.45
C GLN A 13 -17.27 -33.04 -12.11
N ASN A 14 -18.09 -33.28 -13.13
CA ASN A 14 -18.88 -32.22 -13.79
C ASN A 14 -19.96 -31.67 -12.86
N GLY A 15 -20.55 -32.50 -11.98
CA GLY A 15 -21.51 -32.06 -10.98
C GLY A 15 -20.94 -31.05 -9.98
N PHE A 16 -19.72 -31.28 -9.48
CA PHE A 16 -19.06 -30.33 -8.57
C PHE A 16 -18.62 -29.04 -9.28
N LEU A 17 -18.08 -29.14 -10.50
CA LEU A 17 -17.67 -27.94 -11.26
C LEU A 17 -18.86 -27.02 -11.56
N ASN A 18 -20.02 -27.59 -11.89
CA ASN A 18 -21.24 -26.81 -12.08
C ASN A 18 -21.71 -26.14 -10.77
N ASP A 19 -21.66 -26.86 -9.64
CA ASP A 19 -21.94 -26.28 -8.31
C ASP A 19 -20.94 -25.17 -7.96
N PHE A 20 -19.66 -25.38 -8.25
CA PHE A 20 -18.60 -24.41 -8.02
C PHE A 20 -18.85 -23.11 -8.77
N VAL A 21 -19.09 -23.19 -10.08
CA VAL A 21 -19.36 -22.02 -10.93
C VAL A 21 -20.62 -21.31 -10.46
N SER A 22 -21.69 -22.03 -10.16
CA SER A 22 -22.93 -21.46 -9.62
C SER A 22 -22.67 -20.67 -8.33
N ARG A 23 -21.97 -21.26 -7.36
CA ARG A 23 -21.68 -20.62 -6.07
C ARG A 23 -20.67 -19.48 -6.18
N PHE A 24 -19.74 -19.56 -7.12
CA PHE A 24 -18.84 -18.46 -7.45
C PHE A 24 -19.64 -17.24 -7.91
N TRP A 25 -20.61 -17.42 -8.81
CA TRP A 25 -21.46 -16.33 -9.27
C TRP A 25 -22.37 -15.77 -8.18
N GLU A 26 -22.93 -16.61 -7.30
CA GLU A 26 -23.67 -16.14 -6.13
C GLU A 26 -22.79 -15.26 -5.22
N ALA A 27 -21.54 -15.66 -4.97
CA ALA A 27 -20.58 -14.83 -4.23
C ALA A 27 -20.26 -13.51 -4.97
N ARG A 28 -20.24 -13.51 -6.31
CA ARG A 28 -20.04 -12.31 -7.12
C ARG A 28 -21.22 -11.35 -7.11
N LYS A 29 -22.45 -11.86 -7.05
CA LYS A 29 -23.66 -11.04 -6.85
C LYS A 29 -23.62 -10.29 -5.53
N LEU A 30 -23.11 -10.92 -4.46
CA LEU A 30 -22.88 -10.24 -3.18
C LEU A 30 -21.89 -9.08 -3.33
N THR A 31 -20.83 -9.24 -4.15
CA THR A 31 -19.90 -8.14 -4.47
C THR A 31 -20.65 -6.98 -5.14
N GLN A 32 -21.54 -7.27 -6.09
CA GLN A 32 -22.34 -6.25 -6.79
C GLN A 32 -23.34 -5.53 -5.87
N LYS A 33 -23.86 -6.23 -4.85
CA LYS A 33 -24.72 -5.65 -3.81
C LYS A 33 -23.91 -4.92 -2.71
N SER A 34 -22.61 -4.70 -2.91
CA SER A 34 -21.68 -4.07 -1.95
C SER A 34 -21.53 -4.81 -0.61
N LEU A 35 -21.86 -6.11 -0.55
CA LEU A 35 -21.75 -6.96 0.64
C LEU A 35 -20.38 -7.66 0.70
N LEU A 36 -19.31 -6.87 0.79
CA LEU A 36 -17.93 -7.32 0.56
C LEU A 36 -17.48 -8.39 1.57
N ASN A 37 -17.79 -8.25 2.85
CA ASN A 37 -17.44 -9.23 3.89
C ASN A 37 -18.10 -10.61 3.63
N ARG A 38 -19.39 -10.60 3.28
CA ARG A 38 -20.14 -11.84 2.97
C ARG A 38 -19.60 -12.50 1.70
N SER A 39 -19.27 -11.69 0.70
CA SER A 39 -18.65 -12.14 -0.55
C SER A 39 -17.28 -12.79 -0.30
N GLU A 40 -16.41 -12.17 0.51
CA GLU A 40 -15.11 -12.72 0.90
C GLU A 40 -15.26 -14.08 1.62
N ILE A 41 -16.18 -14.18 2.58
CA ILE A 41 -16.43 -15.43 3.31
C ILE A 41 -16.93 -16.52 2.35
N ALA A 42 -17.82 -16.18 1.42
CA ALA A 42 -18.35 -17.12 0.45
C ALA A 42 -17.26 -17.68 -0.48
N TYR A 43 -16.41 -16.82 -1.04
CA TYR A 43 -15.27 -17.27 -1.85
C TYR A 43 -14.27 -18.10 -1.04
N SER A 44 -13.96 -17.71 0.19
CA SER A 44 -13.01 -18.42 1.04
C SER A 44 -13.48 -19.86 1.33
N LYS A 45 -14.77 -20.02 1.66
CA LYS A 45 -15.39 -21.34 1.86
C LYS A 45 -15.38 -22.18 0.57
N LEU A 46 -15.68 -21.54 -0.56
CA LEU A 46 -15.69 -22.21 -1.86
C LEU A 46 -14.28 -22.72 -2.25
N ALA A 47 -13.25 -21.90 -2.02
CA ALA A 47 -11.86 -22.28 -2.25
C ALA A 47 -11.42 -23.45 -1.36
N GLU A 48 -11.76 -23.42 -0.07
CA GLU A 48 -11.45 -24.51 0.87
C GLU A 48 -12.11 -25.83 0.45
N GLU A 49 -13.39 -25.79 0.10
CA GLU A 49 -14.12 -26.98 -0.34
C GLU A 49 -13.57 -27.57 -1.65
N ALA A 50 -13.22 -26.72 -2.61
CA ALA A 50 -12.60 -27.15 -3.86
C ALA A 50 -11.27 -27.90 -3.60
N ARG A 51 -10.42 -27.39 -2.70
CA ARG A 51 -9.18 -28.09 -2.31
C ARG A 51 -9.45 -29.44 -1.65
N ILE A 52 -10.42 -29.51 -0.73
CA ILE A 52 -10.80 -30.77 -0.06
C ILE A 52 -11.24 -31.83 -1.07
N LYS A 53 -11.93 -31.41 -2.13
CA LYS A 53 -12.42 -32.29 -3.22
C LYS A 53 -11.39 -32.53 -4.33
N GLY A 54 -10.17 -31.98 -4.23
CA GLY A 54 -9.08 -32.18 -5.18
C GLY A 54 -9.04 -31.21 -6.38
N PHE A 55 -9.91 -30.20 -6.41
CA PHE A 55 -10.00 -29.18 -7.46
C PHE A 55 -9.11 -27.98 -7.11
N ASN A 56 -7.80 -28.23 -7.01
CA ASN A 56 -6.83 -27.22 -6.58
C ASN A 56 -6.70 -26.05 -7.58
N THR A 57 -6.82 -26.33 -8.88
CA THR A 57 -6.73 -25.32 -9.92
C THR A 57 -7.93 -24.36 -9.87
N GLU A 58 -9.14 -24.89 -9.69
CA GLU A 58 -10.36 -24.09 -9.56
C GLU A 58 -10.39 -23.30 -8.25
N ALA A 59 -9.82 -23.84 -7.16
CA ALA A 59 -9.69 -23.11 -5.91
C ALA A 59 -8.93 -21.79 -6.07
N TYR A 60 -7.93 -21.72 -6.97
CA TYR A 60 -7.21 -20.47 -7.26
C TYR A 60 -8.10 -19.39 -7.87
N ILE A 61 -9.18 -19.72 -8.56
CA ILE A 61 -10.14 -18.72 -9.06
C ILE A 61 -10.85 -18.03 -7.89
N ALA A 62 -11.30 -18.81 -6.90
CA ALA A 62 -11.94 -18.27 -5.70
C ALA A 62 -10.95 -17.51 -4.81
N ASP A 63 -9.70 -17.99 -4.68
CA ASP A 63 -8.64 -17.24 -3.98
C ASP A 63 -8.36 -15.89 -4.67
N ALA A 64 -8.28 -15.88 -6.01
CA ALA A 64 -8.06 -14.65 -6.76
C ALA A 64 -9.18 -13.63 -6.55
N ALA A 65 -10.43 -14.07 -6.40
CA ALA A 65 -11.55 -13.19 -6.08
C ALA A 65 -11.40 -12.57 -4.68
N VAL A 66 -10.95 -13.34 -3.68
CA VAL A 66 -10.63 -12.81 -2.34
C VAL A 66 -9.48 -11.79 -2.41
N LEU A 67 -8.45 -12.08 -3.22
CA LEU A 67 -7.30 -11.19 -3.40
C LEU A 67 -7.70 -9.88 -4.10
N GLU A 68 -8.59 -9.93 -5.10
CA GLU A 68 -9.19 -8.76 -5.74
C GLU A 68 -9.91 -7.89 -4.70
N LEU A 69 -10.78 -8.48 -3.87
CA LEU A 69 -11.49 -7.76 -2.80
C LEU A 69 -10.55 -7.08 -1.79
N LYS A 70 -9.35 -7.64 -1.59
CA LYS A 70 -8.31 -7.10 -0.70
C LYS A 70 -7.37 -6.11 -1.38
N GLY A 71 -7.58 -5.80 -2.66
CA GLY A 71 -6.72 -4.93 -3.45
C GLY A 71 -5.33 -5.52 -3.77
N LYS A 72 -5.16 -6.85 -3.62
CA LYS A 72 -3.90 -7.58 -3.88
C LYS A 72 -3.84 -8.05 -5.33
N TYR A 73 -3.92 -7.10 -6.26
CA TYR A 73 -4.10 -7.38 -7.69
C TYR A 73 -2.98 -8.21 -8.32
N ASP A 74 -1.72 -7.97 -7.97
CA ASP A 74 -0.58 -8.73 -8.53
C ASP A 74 -0.61 -10.20 -8.11
N GLU A 75 -1.06 -10.48 -6.88
CA GLU A 75 -1.23 -11.84 -6.38
C GLU A 75 -2.41 -12.53 -7.08
N ALA A 76 -3.52 -11.81 -7.29
CA ALA A 76 -4.69 -12.32 -8.02
C ALA A 76 -4.34 -12.67 -9.48
N ILE A 77 -3.62 -11.80 -10.19
CA ILE A 77 -3.16 -12.04 -11.56
C ILE A 77 -2.29 -13.30 -11.65
N ARG A 78 -1.35 -13.48 -10.72
CA ARG A 78 -0.51 -14.70 -10.70
C ARG A 78 -1.34 -15.96 -10.53
N CYS A 79 -2.32 -15.96 -9.62
CA CYS A 79 -3.20 -17.10 -9.42
C CYS A 79 -3.98 -17.42 -10.70
N LEU A 80 -4.55 -16.39 -11.35
CA LEU A 80 -5.37 -16.56 -12.55
C LEU A 80 -4.56 -17.02 -13.77
N ASN A 81 -3.35 -16.51 -13.96
CA ASN A 81 -2.47 -16.99 -15.03
C ASN A 81 -2.10 -18.47 -14.84
N GLN A 82 -1.87 -18.91 -13.59
CA GLN A 82 -1.63 -20.32 -13.31
C GLN A 82 -2.85 -21.20 -13.69
N VAL A 83 -4.07 -20.72 -13.47
CA VAL A 83 -5.30 -21.42 -13.90
C VAL A 83 -5.42 -21.46 -15.43
N ILE A 84 -5.08 -20.37 -16.10
CA ILE A 84 -5.16 -20.25 -17.56
C ILE A 84 -4.14 -21.17 -18.24
N ASP A 85 -2.93 -21.27 -17.69
CA ASP A 85 -1.84 -22.11 -18.20
C ASP A 85 -2.10 -23.61 -17.98
N ASP A 86 -2.95 -23.98 -17.03
CA ASP A 86 -3.30 -25.38 -16.77
C ASP A 86 -4.23 -25.95 -17.85
N SER A 87 -3.72 -26.85 -18.68
CA SER A 87 -4.51 -27.56 -19.71
C SER A 87 -5.68 -28.39 -19.17
N GLY A 88 -5.67 -28.75 -17.88
CA GLY A 88 -6.71 -29.55 -17.23
C GLY A 88 -7.89 -28.73 -16.67
N CYS A 89 -7.77 -27.40 -16.58
CA CYS A 89 -8.85 -26.54 -16.09
C CYS A 89 -9.99 -26.46 -17.11
N LYS A 90 -11.20 -26.83 -16.70
CA LYS A 90 -12.40 -26.83 -17.56
C LYS A 90 -13.14 -25.49 -17.55
N ILE A 91 -12.87 -24.59 -16.59
CA ILE A 91 -13.61 -23.34 -16.39
C ILE A 91 -12.77 -22.08 -16.62
N LYS A 92 -11.88 -22.11 -17.63
CA LYS A 92 -10.95 -21.00 -17.93
C LYS A 92 -11.66 -19.68 -18.23
N GLY A 93 -12.85 -19.73 -18.83
CA GLY A 93 -13.68 -18.56 -19.06
C GLY A 93 -13.97 -17.75 -17.79
N VAL A 94 -14.19 -18.41 -16.65
CA VAL A 94 -14.38 -17.73 -15.35
C VAL A 94 -13.09 -17.05 -14.89
N ALA A 95 -11.93 -17.70 -15.09
CA ALA A 95 -10.62 -17.13 -14.77
C ALA A 95 -10.31 -15.91 -15.64
N TYR A 96 -10.54 -15.99 -16.95
CA TYR A 96 -10.38 -14.85 -17.87
C TYR A 96 -11.30 -13.68 -17.53
N PHE A 97 -12.56 -13.95 -17.17
CA PHE A 97 -13.49 -12.91 -16.73
C PHE A 97 -12.95 -12.19 -15.48
N LEU A 98 -12.53 -12.94 -14.48
CA LEU A 98 -12.00 -12.39 -13.24
C LEU A 98 -10.69 -11.61 -13.49
N LEU A 99 -9.83 -12.12 -14.36
CA LEU A 99 -8.59 -11.46 -14.76
C LEU A 99 -8.86 -10.10 -15.42
N GLY A 100 -9.88 -10.03 -16.28
CA GLY A 100 -10.36 -8.77 -16.86
C GLY A 100 -10.86 -7.78 -15.81
N SER A 101 -11.51 -8.27 -14.75
CA SER A 101 -11.94 -7.42 -13.61
C SER A 101 -10.74 -6.88 -12.84
N VAL A 102 -9.76 -7.74 -12.53
CA VAL A 102 -8.54 -7.34 -11.80
C VAL A 102 -7.74 -6.30 -12.58
N TYR A 103 -7.52 -6.49 -13.90
CA TYR A 103 -6.81 -5.50 -14.72
C TYR A 103 -7.53 -4.16 -14.81
N LYS A 104 -8.87 -4.17 -14.80
CA LYS A 104 -9.70 -2.95 -14.83
C LYS A 104 -9.58 -2.14 -13.54
N GLU A 105 -9.38 -2.79 -12.39
CA GLU A 105 -9.31 -2.13 -11.06
C GLU A 105 -7.87 -1.83 -10.59
N ARG A 106 -6.84 -2.37 -11.25
CA ARG A 106 -5.42 -2.15 -10.90
C ARG A 106 -4.97 -0.71 -11.20
N TYR A 107 -4.14 -0.15 -10.30
CA TYR A 107 -3.52 1.17 -10.45
C TYR A 107 -2.68 1.20 -11.73
N GLN A 108 -3.08 2.03 -12.71
CA GLN A 108 -2.57 2.22 -14.09
C GLN A 108 -3.57 1.92 -15.22
N ASN A 109 -4.83 1.54 -14.93
CA ASN A 109 -5.89 1.42 -15.96
C ASN A 109 -5.43 0.59 -17.18
N GLU A 110 -5.01 -0.65 -16.96
CA GLU A 110 -4.53 -1.57 -18.02
C GLU A 110 -5.67 -2.07 -18.92
N PHE A 111 -6.41 -1.14 -19.54
CA PHE A 111 -7.63 -1.41 -20.29
C PHE A 111 -7.41 -2.39 -21.44
N LYS A 112 -6.23 -2.37 -22.08
CA LYS A 112 -5.88 -3.31 -23.13
C LYS A 112 -5.90 -4.76 -22.62
N ASN A 113 -5.27 -5.02 -21.48
CA ASN A 113 -5.18 -6.35 -20.88
C ASN A 113 -6.55 -6.80 -20.36
N ALA A 114 -7.33 -5.86 -19.82
CA ALA A 114 -8.71 -6.11 -19.41
C ALA A 114 -9.61 -6.51 -20.60
N ILE A 115 -9.52 -5.78 -21.71
CA ILE A 115 -10.27 -6.07 -22.95
C ILE A 115 -9.92 -7.47 -23.46
N GLU A 116 -8.62 -7.76 -23.62
CA GLU A 116 -8.16 -9.07 -24.10
C GLU A 116 -8.66 -10.22 -23.20
N SER A 117 -8.64 -10.01 -21.89
CA SER A 117 -9.13 -11.01 -20.92
C SER A 117 -10.64 -11.25 -21.06
N TYR A 118 -11.48 -10.22 -21.16
CA TYR A 118 -12.92 -10.40 -21.35
C TYR A 118 -13.26 -11.01 -22.72
N GLU A 119 -12.54 -10.66 -23.79
CA GLU A 119 -12.72 -11.29 -25.09
C GLU A 119 -12.36 -12.78 -25.07
N ASN A 120 -11.29 -13.15 -24.35
CA ASN A 120 -10.92 -14.55 -24.16
C ASN A 120 -11.94 -15.31 -23.31
N ALA A 121 -12.55 -14.67 -22.30
CA ALA A 121 -13.66 -15.25 -21.56
C ALA A 121 -14.86 -15.58 -22.46
N ILE A 122 -15.25 -14.65 -23.35
CA ILE A 122 -16.37 -14.83 -24.28
C ILE A 122 -16.08 -15.92 -25.34
N LYS A 123 -14.81 -16.08 -25.75
CA LYS A 123 -14.40 -17.14 -26.69
C LYS A 123 -14.45 -18.54 -26.07
N ASP A 124 -14.40 -18.65 -24.74
CA ASP A 124 -14.51 -19.94 -24.06
C ASP A 124 -15.96 -20.44 -24.09
N LYS A 125 -16.18 -21.60 -24.73
CA LYS A 125 -17.51 -22.21 -24.87
C LYS A 125 -18.11 -22.67 -23.54
N GLN A 126 -17.29 -22.84 -22.50
CA GLN A 126 -17.74 -23.24 -21.16
C GLN A 126 -18.04 -22.03 -20.27
N PHE A 127 -17.85 -20.80 -20.76
CA PHE A 127 -18.18 -19.60 -20.02
C PHE A 127 -19.68 -19.31 -20.04
N ASP A 128 -20.28 -19.20 -18.86
CA ASP A 128 -21.73 -19.12 -18.65
C ASP A 128 -22.25 -17.70 -18.34
N LYS A 129 -21.38 -16.68 -18.42
CA LYS A 129 -21.74 -15.26 -18.19
C LYS A 129 -21.27 -14.29 -19.29
N PRO A 130 -21.48 -14.58 -20.59
CA PRO A 130 -21.06 -13.69 -21.68
C PRO A 130 -21.71 -12.29 -21.59
N ALA A 131 -22.94 -12.17 -21.09
CA ALA A 131 -23.58 -10.87 -20.85
C ALA A 131 -22.76 -9.97 -19.91
N TRP A 132 -22.27 -10.53 -18.80
CA TRP A 132 -21.47 -9.79 -17.81
C TRP A 132 -20.15 -9.30 -18.41
N ALA A 133 -19.49 -10.13 -19.22
CA ALA A 133 -18.26 -9.77 -19.91
C ALA A 133 -18.48 -8.64 -20.92
N ASN A 134 -19.56 -8.72 -21.73
CA ASN A 134 -19.92 -7.67 -22.68
C ASN A 134 -20.25 -6.35 -21.97
N ASN A 135 -21.02 -6.38 -20.87
CA ASN A 135 -21.27 -5.19 -20.05
C ASN A 135 -19.97 -4.54 -19.52
N ASN A 136 -19.02 -5.36 -19.07
CA ASN A 136 -17.73 -4.85 -18.59
C ASN A 136 -16.85 -4.28 -19.73
N LEU A 137 -16.88 -4.87 -20.92
CA LEU A 137 -16.24 -4.30 -22.10
C LEU A 137 -16.85 -2.93 -22.45
N GLY A 138 -18.19 -2.81 -22.40
CA GLY A 138 -18.88 -1.53 -22.56
C GLY A 138 -18.41 -0.47 -21.56
N ASN A 139 -18.28 -0.84 -20.28
CA ASN A 139 -17.77 0.06 -19.23
C ASN A 139 -16.33 0.54 -19.51
N ILE A 140 -15.46 -0.34 -20.02
CA ILE A 140 -14.07 0.00 -20.34
C ILE A 140 -14.04 1.01 -21.49
N TYR A 141 -14.79 0.76 -22.56
CA TYR A 141 -14.86 1.69 -23.70
C TYR A 141 -15.50 3.02 -23.34
N PHE A 142 -16.51 3.01 -22.47
CA PHE A 142 -17.10 4.23 -21.91
C PHE A 142 -16.05 5.05 -21.14
N ARG A 143 -15.26 4.40 -20.27
CA ARG A 143 -14.17 5.08 -19.54
C ARG A 143 -13.08 5.63 -20.47
N LEU A 144 -12.67 4.86 -21.48
CA LEU A 144 -11.72 5.32 -22.50
C LEU A 144 -12.25 6.57 -23.23
N ALA A 145 -13.53 6.58 -23.61
CA ALA A 145 -14.16 7.72 -24.26
C ALA A 145 -14.14 8.99 -23.40
N CYS A 146 -14.32 8.85 -22.07
CA CYS A 146 -14.26 9.98 -21.13
C CYS A 146 -12.82 10.49 -20.90
N LEU A 147 -11.79 9.68 -21.16
CA LEU A 147 -10.38 10.03 -20.92
C LEU A 147 -9.68 10.64 -22.14
N GLU A 148 -10.19 10.41 -23.35
CA GLU A 148 -9.61 10.96 -24.58
C GLU A 148 -10.02 12.43 -24.79
N VAL A 149 -9.12 13.35 -24.49
CA VAL A 149 -9.25 14.79 -24.76
C VAL A 149 -8.51 15.11 -26.07
N LYS A 150 -9.19 15.75 -27.04
CA LYS A 150 -8.52 16.25 -28.24
C LYS A 150 -7.60 17.44 -27.91
N PRO A 151 -6.56 17.72 -28.71
CA PRO A 151 -5.67 18.87 -28.51
C PRO A 151 -6.36 20.24 -28.47
N ASP A 152 -7.59 20.34 -28.97
CA ASP A 152 -8.42 21.55 -28.99
C ASP A 152 -9.37 21.67 -27.78
N GLY A 153 -9.27 20.76 -26.80
CA GLY A 153 -10.08 20.78 -25.59
C GLY A 153 -11.52 20.30 -25.77
N GLN A 154 -11.91 19.82 -26.96
CA GLN A 154 -13.23 19.20 -27.14
C GLN A 154 -13.18 17.70 -26.79
N PHE A 155 -14.05 17.29 -25.86
CA PHE A 155 -14.34 15.89 -25.62
C PHE A 155 -15.04 15.31 -26.86
N ARG A 156 -14.42 14.31 -27.51
CA ARG A 156 -15.08 13.14 -28.12
C ARG A 156 -14.13 12.31 -28.97
N ALA A 157 -13.97 11.05 -28.57
CA ALA A 157 -13.74 9.96 -29.51
C ALA A 157 -15.07 9.21 -29.72
N ASP A 158 -15.84 9.63 -30.73
CA ASP A 158 -17.15 9.04 -31.07
C ASP A 158 -17.08 7.51 -31.29
N GLU A 159 -15.91 6.99 -31.65
CA GLU A 159 -15.67 5.56 -31.84
C GLU A 159 -15.75 4.76 -30.54
N HIS A 160 -15.24 5.29 -29.42
CA HIS A 160 -15.28 4.59 -28.14
C HIS A 160 -16.67 4.60 -27.50
N PHE A 161 -17.41 5.70 -27.61
CA PHE A 161 -18.83 5.71 -27.22
C PHE A 161 -19.66 4.76 -28.07
N LYS A 162 -19.40 4.67 -29.38
CA LYS A 162 -20.05 3.70 -30.26
C LYS A 162 -19.73 2.26 -29.83
N LYS A 163 -18.46 1.94 -29.58
CA LYS A 163 -18.05 0.62 -29.07
C LYS A 163 -18.70 0.30 -27.72
N ALA A 164 -18.80 1.28 -26.82
CA ALA A 164 -19.49 1.09 -25.55
C ALA A 164 -20.97 0.71 -25.78
N SER A 165 -21.67 1.42 -26.66
CA SER A 165 -23.06 1.11 -27.05
C SER A 165 -23.18 -0.30 -27.64
N GLU A 166 -22.33 -0.66 -28.59
CA GLU A 166 -22.32 -1.98 -29.25
C GLU A 166 -22.16 -3.12 -28.23
N TYR A 167 -21.26 -2.96 -27.24
CA TYR A 167 -21.04 -3.97 -26.21
C TYR A 167 -22.19 -4.04 -25.18
N TYR A 168 -22.84 -2.91 -24.87
CA TYR A 168 -24.06 -2.94 -24.06
C TYR A 168 -25.21 -3.64 -24.82
N GLU A 169 -25.37 -3.42 -26.12
CA GLU A 169 -26.36 -4.13 -26.94
C GLU A 169 -26.08 -5.63 -26.96
N LYS A 170 -24.83 -6.04 -27.21
CA LYS A 170 -24.41 -7.45 -27.13
C LYS A 170 -24.70 -8.08 -25.76
N SER A 171 -24.55 -7.32 -24.66
CA SER A 171 -24.91 -7.81 -23.32
C SER A 171 -26.40 -8.15 -23.22
N LEU A 172 -27.27 -7.32 -23.81
CA LEU A 172 -28.73 -7.48 -23.78
C LEU A 172 -29.27 -8.53 -24.75
N GLU A 173 -28.49 -8.95 -25.77
CA GLU A 173 -28.86 -10.06 -26.66
C GLU A 173 -29.02 -11.40 -25.92
N TYR A 174 -28.32 -11.55 -24.78
CA TYR A 174 -28.44 -12.71 -23.90
C TYR A 174 -29.70 -12.60 -23.05
N LYS A 175 -30.80 -13.18 -23.56
CA LYS A 175 -32.14 -13.19 -22.94
C LYS A 175 -32.35 -14.29 -21.89
N ASP A 176 -31.30 -14.77 -21.24
CA ASP A 176 -31.45 -15.81 -20.22
C ASP A 176 -32.50 -15.36 -19.19
N GLU A 177 -33.44 -16.24 -18.86
CA GLU A 177 -34.69 -15.94 -18.11
C GLU A 177 -34.45 -15.42 -16.67
N GLN A 178 -33.18 -15.24 -16.27
CA GLN A 178 -32.72 -14.69 -14.99
C GLN A 178 -31.47 -13.79 -15.15
N SER A 179 -31.38 -12.98 -16.19
CA SER A 179 -30.20 -12.12 -16.43
C SER A 179 -30.08 -10.99 -15.39
N ASP A 180 -29.41 -11.26 -14.27
CA ASP A 180 -29.01 -10.29 -13.23
C ASP A 180 -28.11 -9.13 -13.72
N THR A 181 -27.93 -8.97 -15.04
CA THR A 181 -27.11 -7.90 -15.64
C THR A 181 -27.91 -6.99 -16.57
N GLN A 182 -29.14 -7.32 -16.95
CA GLN A 182 -29.97 -6.44 -17.78
C GLN A 182 -30.16 -5.07 -17.14
N TYR A 183 -30.52 -5.02 -15.86
CA TYR A 183 -30.67 -3.77 -15.14
C TYR A 183 -29.35 -2.98 -15.09
N ILE A 184 -28.22 -3.65 -14.81
CA ILE A 184 -26.90 -3.02 -14.78
C ILE A 184 -26.54 -2.43 -16.15
N THR A 185 -26.82 -3.17 -17.22
CA THR A 185 -26.55 -2.72 -18.59
C THR A 185 -27.44 -1.55 -18.97
N HIS A 186 -28.73 -1.57 -18.61
CA HIS A 186 -29.62 -0.43 -18.82
C HIS A 186 -29.19 0.81 -18.03
N TYR A 187 -28.78 0.66 -16.77
CA TYR A 187 -28.19 1.75 -15.99
C TYR A 187 -26.95 2.34 -16.67
N ASN A 188 -26.05 1.48 -17.15
CA ASN A 188 -24.84 1.90 -17.86
C ASN A 188 -25.14 2.58 -19.21
N GLN A 189 -26.15 2.12 -19.95
CA GLN A 189 -26.66 2.81 -21.14
C GLN A 189 -27.24 4.18 -20.79
N GLY A 190 -27.96 4.30 -19.66
CA GLY A 190 -28.47 5.58 -19.17
C GLY A 190 -27.33 6.59 -18.93
N ARG A 191 -26.24 6.15 -18.28
CA ARG A 191 -25.04 6.97 -18.10
C ARG A 191 -24.37 7.34 -19.42
N LEU A 192 -24.30 6.41 -20.37
CA LEU A 192 -23.80 6.69 -21.72
C LEU A 192 -24.62 7.81 -22.39
N PHE A 193 -25.94 7.75 -22.32
CA PHE A 193 -26.81 8.77 -22.92
C PHE A 193 -26.75 10.11 -22.18
N LEU A 194 -26.52 10.14 -20.87
CA LEU A 194 -26.22 11.38 -20.13
C LEU A 194 -25.01 12.11 -20.72
N GLU A 195 -23.91 11.39 -20.95
CA GLU A 195 -22.69 11.97 -21.55
C GLU A 195 -22.90 12.40 -23.01
N LEU A 196 -23.73 11.67 -23.75
CA LEU A 196 -24.13 12.04 -25.11
C LEU A 196 -25.14 13.20 -25.14
N LYS A 197 -25.62 13.65 -23.98
CA LYS A 197 -26.65 14.69 -23.78
C LYS A 197 -28.02 14.34 -24.36
N ASP A 198 -28.31 13.05 -24.51
CA ASP A 198 -29.63 12.54 -24.90
C ASP A 198 -30.43 12.19 -23.63
N TYR A 199 -30.88 13.23 -22.93
CA TYR A 199 -31.47 13.10 -21.60
C TYR A 199 -32.77 12.28 -21.58
N THR A 200 -33.57 12.35 -22.63
CA THR A 200 -34.80 11.56 -22.76
C THR A 200 -34.49 10.06 -22.83
N LYS A 201 -33.50 9.66 -23.65
CA LYS A 201 -33.06 8.25 -23.68
C LYS A 201 -32.38 7.84 -22.39
N ALA A 202 -31.63 8.73 -21.74
CA ALA A 202 -31.02 8.46 -20.44
C ALA A 202 -32.09 8.10 -19.39
N ILE A 203 -33.14 8.93 -19.28
CA ILE A 203 -34.28 8.69 -18.37
C ILE A 203 -34.94 7.35 -18.68
N GLN A 204 -35.26 7.07 -19.95
CA GLN A 204 -35.86 5.81 -20.35
C GLN A 204 -34.99 4.60 -19.94
N LYS A 205 -33.66 4.70 -20.11
CA LYS A 205 -32.76 3.60 -19.76
C LYS A 205 -32.60 3.41 -18.27
N PHE A 206 -32.66 4.47 -17.47
CA PHE A 206 -32.70 4.33 -16.02
C PHE A 206 -34.03 3.72 -15.54
N ASP A 207 -35.15 4.04 -16.21
CA ASP A 207 -36.47 3.44 -15.94
C ASP A 207 -36.52 1.94 -16.30
N ASP A 208 -35.95 1.57 -17.47
CA ASP A 208 -35.77 0.17 -17.88
C ASP A 208 -34.94 -0.61 -16.82
N SER A 209 -33.90 0.03 -16.26
CA SER A 209 -33.09 -0.53 -15.18
C SER A 209 -33.87 -0.69 -13.87
N LEU A 210 -34.63 0.33 -13.46
CA LEU A 210 -35.45 0.28 -12.24
C LEU A 210 -36.47 -0.86 -12.30
N SER A 211 -37.13 -1.02 -13.44
CA SER A 211 -38.15 -2.04 -13.68
C SER A 211 -37.62 -3.48 -13.53
N SER A 212 -36.30 -3.67 -13.62
CA SER A 212 -35.63 -4.98 -13.57
C SER A 212 -34.65 -5.13 -12.39
N ALA A 213 -34.50 -4.13 -11.52
CA ALA A 213 -33.51 -4.12 -10.44
C ALA A 213 -33.89 -4.99 -9.22
N GLY A 214 -35.13 -5.47 -9.10
CA GLY A 214 -35.56 -6.38 -8.04
C GLY A 214 -35.36 -5.81 -6.63
N ASP A 215 -34.62 -6.53 -5.77
CA ASP A 215 -34.27 -6.14 -4.40
C ASP A 215 -32.93 -5.38 -4.28
N ASN A 216 -32.35 -4.95 -5.41
CA ASN A 216 -31.08 -4.23 -5.42
C ASN A 216 -31.28 -2.73 -5.13
N TYR A 217 -31.48 -2.40 -3.86
CA TYR A 217 -31.71 -1.03 -3.40
C TYR A 217 -30.59 -0.04 -3.81
N ASP A 218 -29.33 -0.48 -3.84
CA ASP A 218 -28.22 0.40 -4.26
C ASP A 218 -28.35 0.83 -5.72
N MET A 219 -28.72 -0.12 -6.59
CA MET A 219 -29.00 0.17 -7.99
C MET A 219 -30.23 1.07 -8.14
N GLN A 220 -31.32 0.78 -7.43
CA GLN A 220 -32.54 1.59 -7.50
C GLN A 220 -32.27 3.04 -7.09
N GLY A 221 -31.59 3.26 -5.96
CA GLY A 221 -31.21 4.60 -5.51
C GLY A 221 -30.29 5.30 -6.51
N SER A 222 -29.36 4.55 -7.13
CA SER A 222 -28.48 5.08 -8.17
C SER A 222 -29.24 5.49 -9.44
N CYS A 223 -30.21 4.70 -9.90
CA CYS A 223 -31.09 5.04 -11.01
C CYS A 223 -31.86 6.32 -10.74
N TYR A 224 -32.58 6.39 -9.61
CA TYR A 224 -33.35 7.58 -9.24
C TYR A 224 -32.47 8.83 -9.09
N ARG A 225 -31.24 8.69 -8.57
CA ARG A 225 -30.28 9.78 -8.47
C ARG A 225 -29.91 10.33 -9.85
N GLU A 226 -29.54 9.47 -10.79
CA GLU A 226 -29.15 9.88 -12.15
C GLU A 226 -30.34 10.34 -12.99
N MET A 227 -31.54 9.76 -12.81
CA MET A 227 -32.78 10.25 -13.41
C MET A 227 -33.10 11.66 -12.96
N GLY A 228 -33.00 11.96 -11.66
CA GLY A 228 -33.22 13.32 -11.18
C GLY A 228 -32.21 14.31 -11.78
N THR A 229 -30.95 13.88 -12.01
CA THR A 229 -29.95 14.67 -12.74
C THR A 229 -30.36 14.91 -14.21
N ALA A 230 -30.91 13.91 -14.90
CA ALA A 230 -31.41 14.09 -16.25
C ALA A 230 -32.64 15.02 -16.29
N HIS A 231 -33.60 14.82 -15.39
CA HIS A 231 -34.83 15.63 -15.31
C HIS A 231 -34.55 17.09 -14.98
N ILE A 232 -33.57 17.40 -14.11
CA ILE A 232 -33.25 18.80 -13.79
C ILE A 232 -32.64 19.53 -14.99
N ILE A 233 -31.83 18.84 -15.80
CA ILE A 233 -31.23 19.41 -17.01
C ILE A 233 -32.32 19.67 -18.07
N VAL A 234 -33.22 18.70 -18.29
CA VAL A 234 -34.39 18.89 -19.18
C VAL A 234 -35.29 20.03 -18.67
N ALA A 235 -35.48 20.14 -17.35
CA ALA A 235 -36.28 21.21 -16.77
C ALA A 235 -35.67 22.58 -17.03
N MET A 236 -34.34 22.69 -17.09
CA MET A 236 -33.64 23.93 -17.41
C MET A 236 -33.84 24.33 -18.88
N ASP A 237 -33.82 23.36 -19.81
CA ASP A 237 -34.05 23.61 -21.23
C ASP A 237 -35.53 23.92 -21.55
N GLU A 238 -36.48 23.40 -20.76
CA GLU A 238 -37.93 23.54 -21.01
C GLU A 238 -38.64 24.58 -20.12
N ASN A 239 -37.93 25.59 -19.59
CA ASN A 239 -38.49 26.63 -18.70
C ASN A 239 -39.20 26.09 -17.44
N GLY A 240 -38.68 25.01 -16.88
CA GLY A 240 -38.98 24.54 -15.54
C GLY A 240 -40.12 23.52 -15.42
N LYS A 241 -40.59 22.95 -16.53
CA LYS A 241 -41.74 22.02 -16.53
C LYS A 241 -41.52 20.72 -15.72
N THR A 242 -40.30 20.22 -15.62
CA THR A 242 -39.98 18.91 -15.03
C THR A 242 -39.21 18.98 -13.70
N PHE A 243 -39.18 20.15 -13.03
CA PHE A 243 -38.55 20.29 -11.70
C PHE A 243 -39.19 19.39 -10.64
N HIS A 244 -40.50 19.15 -10.75
CA HIS A 244 -41.22 18.28 -9.82
C HIS A 244 -40.73 16.83 -9.95
N ASP A 245 -40.52 16.36 -11.18
CA ASP A 245 -40.05 15.01 -11.48
C ASP A 245 -38.60 14.81 -10.99
N ALA A 246 -37.74 15.82 -11.17
CA ALA A 246 -36.37 15.79 -10.65
C ALA A 246 -36.32 15.68 -9.11
N ILE A 247 -37.11 16.50 -8.41
CA ILE A 247 -37.20 16.47 -6.95
C ILE A 247 -37.77 15.12 -6.47
N SER A 248 -38.83 14.62 -7.12
CA SER A 248 -39.44 13.34 -6.77
C SER A 248 -38.48 12.18 -6.97
N CYS A 249 -37.72 12.16 -8.07
CA CYS A 249 -36.67 11.17 -8.29
C CYS A 249 -35.63 11.20 -7.17
N TRP A 250 -35.14 12.37 -6.77
CA TRP A 250 -34.19 12.44 -5.67
C TRP A 250 -34.81 12.09 -4.31
N GLU A 251 -36.06 12.44 -4.02
CA GLU A 251 -36.73 11.99 -2.80
C GLU A 251 -36.81 10.46 -2.71
N ASN A 252 -37.17 9.81 -3.82
CA ASN A 252 -37.18 8.34 -3.90
C ASN A 252 -35.77 7.74 -3.73
N ALA A 253 -34.75 8.34 -4.35
CA ALA A 253 -33.36 7.89 -4.19
C ALA A 253 -32.90 7.93 -2.73
N ARG A 254 -33.26 8.98 -1.98
CA ARG A 254 -32.92 9.12 -0.56
C ARG A 254 -33.57 8.00 0.24
N ASP A 255 -34.88 7.84 0.10
CA ASP A 255 -35.66 6.89 0.90
C ASP A 255 -35.16 5.45 0.67
N ILE A 256 -34.78 5.13 -0.56
CA ILE A 256 -34.21 3.84 -0.94
C ILE A 256 -32.81 3.63 -0.36
N PHE A 257 -31.94 4.64 -0.36
CA PHE A 257 -30.61 4.54 0.26
C PHE A 257 -30.71 4.42 1.79
N ASP A 258 -31.63 5.14 2.43
CA ASP A 258 -31.89 5.03 3.86
C ASP A 258 -32.42 3.63 4.23
N GLU A 259 -33.32 3.06 3.42
CA GLU A 259 -33.83 1.70 3.60
C GLU A 259 -32.73 0.64 3.37
N ALA A 260 -31.85 0.86 2.39
CA ALA A 260 -30.69 -0.02 2.15
C ALA A 260 -29.77 -0.10 3.38
N ASP A 261 -29.54 1.03 4.05
CA ASP A 261 -28.66 1.12 5.22
C ASP A 261 -29.25 0.41 6.44
N VAL A 262 -30.56 0.56 6.65
CA VAL A 262 -31.28 -0.15 7.71
C VAL A 262 -31.25 -1.67 7.49
N ASN A 263 -31.41 -2.12 6.24
CA ASN A 263 -31.45 -3.55 5.92
C ASN A 263 -30.05 -4.21 5.91
N ALA A 264 -28.98 -3.43 5.70
CA ALA A 264 -27.63 -3.96 5.56
C ALA A 264 -26.87 -4.19 6.88
N GLY A 265 -27.18 -3.46 7.96
CA GLY A 265 -26.43 -3.52 9.22
C GLY A 265 -25.01 -2.93 9.12
N GLU A 266 -24.05 -3.42 9.92
CA GLU A 266 -22.65 -2.90 9.98
C GLU A 266 -21.82 -3.08 8.69
N ASP A 267 -22.37 -3.70 7.64
CA ASP A 267 -21.62 -4.17 6.47
C ASP A 267 -21.52 -3.16 5.31
N VAL A 268 -22.18 -1.99 5.37
CA VAL A 268 -22.22 -1.04 4.24
C VAL A 268 -21.83 0.39 4.64
N ASN A 269 -20.87 0.94 3.90
CA ASN A 269 -20.33 2.29 4.05
C ASN A 269 -21.20 3.35 3.31
N ASN A 270 -22.53 3.25 3.41
CA ASN A 270 -23.47 3.97 2.53
C ASN A 270 -24.03 5.29 3.10
N THR A 271 -23.74 5.65 4.35
CA THR A 271 -24.27 6.86 5.01
C THR A 271 -24.03 8.17 4.24
N GLY A 272 -23.08 8.18 3.29
CA GLY A 272 -22.85 9.31 2.38
C GLY A 272 -23.82 9.44 1.19
N LYS A 273 -24.48 8.36 0.74
CA LYS A 273 -25.31 8.40 -0.49
C LYS A 273 -26.63 9.16 -0.31
N SER A 274 -27.34 8.94 0.80
CA SER A 274 -28.55 9.70 1.15
C SER A 274 -28.28 11.20 1.38
N ALA A 275 -27.13 11.53 1.97
CA ALA A 275 -26.71 12.91 2.19
C ALA A 275 -26.49 13.68 0.88
N VAL A 276 -25.87 13.06 -0.12
CA VAL A 276 -25.70 13.63 -1.48
C VAL A 276 -27.05 13.90 -2.14
N VAL A 277 -28.00 12.99 -1.99
CA VAL A 277 -29.34 13.13 -2.57
C VAL A 277 -30.15 14.24 -1.87
N LEU A 278 -30.04 14.35 -0.54
CA LEU A 278 -30.65 15.43 0.25
C LEU A 278 -30.13 16.82 -0.15
N ALA A 279 -28.83 16.92 -0.46
CA ALA A 279 -28.24 18.15 -1.00
C ALA A 279 -28.91 18.53 -2.32
N LYS A 280 -28.98 17.60 -3.30
CA LYS A 280 -29.64 17.83 -4.59
C LYS A 280 -31.10 18.30 -4.46
N ILE A 281 -31.88 17.70 -3.55
CA ILE A 281 -33.27 18.11 -3.27
C ILE A 281 -33.35 19.55 -2.77
N ARG A 282 -32.49 19.95 -1.83
CA ARG A 282 -32.47 21.33 -1.30
C ARG A 282 -32.19 22.34 -2.41
N VAL A 283 -31.29 22.00 -3.31
CA VAL A 283 -30.84 22.83 -4.43
C VAL A 283 -31.94 23.02 -5.45
N ALA A 284 -32.57 21.93 -5.93
CA ALA A 284 -33.69 22.07 -6.86
C ALA A 284 -34.88 22.82 -6.26
N ARG A 285 -35.16 22.69 -4.96
CA ARG A 285 -36.21 23.49 -4.29
C ARG A 285 -35.87 24.98 -4.30
N GLN A 286 -34.62 25.35 -4.02
CA GLN A 286 -34.16 26.75 -4.10
C GLN A 286 -34.21 27.30 -5.53
N PHE A 287 -33.84 26.51 -6.55
CA PHE A 287 -33.93 26.89 -7.97
C PHE A 287 -35.38 27.10 -8.42
N ARG A 288 -36.29 26.17 -8.10
CA ARG A 288 -37.72 26.24 -8.44
C ARG A 288 -38.38 27.50 -7.87
N ASP A 289 -38.06 27.85 -6.63
CA ASP A 289 -38.66 29.00 -5.96
C ASP A 289 -38.15 30.34 -6.52
N LYS A 290 -36.92 30.39 -7.09
CA LYS A 290 -36.38 31.56 -7.80
C LYS A 290 -36.87 31.68 -9.25
N LEU A 291 -37.11 30.58 -9.96
CA LEU A 291 -37.65 30.57 -11.33
C LEU A 291 -39.03 31.23 -11.46
N LYS A 292 -39.86 31.18 -10.40
CA LYS A 292 -41.16 31.88 -10.34
C LYS A 292 -41.06 33.41 -10.45
N THR A 293 -39.86 33.99 -10.30
CA THR A 293 -39.63 35.45 -10.28
C THR A 293 -38.98 36.01 -11.56
N LEU A 294 -38.65 35.15 -12.53
CA LEU A 294 -38.00 35.55 -13.79
C LEU A 294 -39.03 35.63 -14.93
N GLN A 295 -38.98 36.70 -15.74
CA GLN A 295 -39.81 36.80 -16.94
C GLN A 295 -39.23 35.95 -18.09
N PRO A 296 -40.08 35.33 -18.94
CA PRO A 296 -39.60 34.52 -20.04
C PRO A 296 -38.95 35.40 -21.12
N GLY A 297 -37.70 35.13 -21.48
CA GLY A 297 -37.08 35.65 -22.71
C GLY A 297 -35.93 36.65 -22.57
N SER A 298 -35.26 36.78 -21.42
CA SER A 298 -34.01 37.54 -21.34
C SER A 298 -32.80 36.61 -21.32
N ASP A 299 -32.30 36.36 -22.53
CA ASP A 299 -30.94 36.08 -22.98
C ASP A 299 -30.04 35.15 -22.12
N ASP A 300 -29.49 34.16 -22.82
CA ASP A 300 -28.52 33.13 -22.40
C ASP A 300 -27.32 33.67 -21.56
N GLU A 301 -27.08 34.99 -21.55
CA GLU A 301 -26.09 35.67 -20.70
C GLU A 301 -26.42 35.61 -19.20
N VAL A 302 -27.69 35.53 -18.79
CA VAL A 302 -28.04 35.39 -17.36
C VAL A 302 -27.75 33.96 -16.88
N LEU A 303 -27.95 32.97 -17.74
CA LEU A 303 -27.68 31.55 -17.47
C LEU A 303 -26.18 31.27 -17.34
N LEU A 304 -25.32 31.87 -18.18
CA LEU A 304 -23.85 31.74 -18.09
C LEU A 304 -23.22 32.51 -16.91
N ARG A 305 -23.90 33.53 -16.38
CA ARG A 305 -23.46 34.25 -15.17
C ARG A 305 -23.83 33.54 -13.87
N TRP A 306 -24.91 32.75 -13.86
CA TRP A 306 -25.49 32.15 -12.65
C TRP A 306 -25.42 30.62 -12.60
N TRP A 307 -25.07 29.96 -13.70
CA TRP A 307 -24.40 28.67 -13.63
C TRP A 307 -23.03 28.90 -13.01
N PRO A 308 -22.57 28.11 -12.03
CA PRO A 308 -21.33 28.42 -11.34
C PRO A 308 -20.21 28.37 -12.37
N GLN A 309 -19.51 29.49 -12.53
CA GLN A 309 -18.34 29.57 -13.39
C GLN A 309 -17.30 28.61 -12.84
N GLU A 310 -17.17 27.42 -13.45
CA GLU A 310 -16.17 26.36 -13.19
C GLU A 310 -15.93 25.91 -11.74
N GLU A 311 -16.57 26.52 -10.73
CA GLU A 311 -16.32 26.25 -9.31
C GLU A 311 -17.30 25.25 -8.68
N SER A 312 -18.44 24.96 -9.31
CA SER A 312 -19.26 23.79 -8.96
C SER A 312 -19.02 22.69 -10.00
N GLY A 313 -18.29 21.66 -9.60
CA GLY A 313 -18.02 20.51 -10.45
C GLY A 313 -19.29 19.80 -10.91
N ALA A 314 -19.15 19.02 -11.98
CA ALA A 314 -20.17 18.12 -12.54
C ALA A 314 -20.63 16.99 -11.57
N ASP A 315 -20.39 17.11 -10.27
CA ASP A 315 -20.59 16.08 -9.25
C ASP A 315 -21.82 16.32 -8.34
N GLY A 316 -22.60 17.37 -8.61
CA GLY A 316 -23.95 17.52 -8.06
C GLY A 316 -24.06 18.15 -6.68
N TYR A 317 -23.03 18.89 -6.24
CA TYR A 317 -23.06 19.72 -5.03
C TYR A 317 -23.33 21.19 -5.43
N SER A 318 -24.17 21.93 -4.68
CA SER A 318 -24.51 23.30 -5.11
C SER A 318 -23.49 24.36 -4.72
N THR A 319 -22.64 24.05 -3.75
CA THR A 319 -21.50 24.88 -3.42
C THR A 319 -20.28 24.02 -3.11
N PRO A 320 -19.06 24.58 -3.28
CA PRO A 320 -17.84 23.93 -2.80
C PRO A 320 -17.92 23.51 -1.33
N GLU A 321 -18.61 24.28 -0.49
CA GLU A 321 -18.80 23.96 0.93
C GLU A 321 -19.65 22.71 1.13
N GLU A 322 -20.75 22.54 0.40
CA GLU A 322 -21.57 21.33 0.48
C GLU A 322 -20.80 20.08 0.06
N ARG A 323 -19.97 20.21 -0.98
CA ARG A 323 -19.05 19.15 -1.42
C ARG A 323 -18.05 18.80 -0.32
N ILE A 324 -17.45 19.81 0.29
CA ILE A 324 -16.50 19.64 1.41
C ILE A 324 -17.19 18.96 2.60
N PHE A 325 -18.40 19.39 2.97
CA PHE A 325 -19.17 18.79 4.06
C PHE A 325 -19.50 17.32 3.78
N SER A 326 -19.96 16.99 2.58
CA SER A 326 -20.24 15.60 2.20
C SER A 326 -18.96 14.74 2.18
N MET A 327 -17.84 15.27 1.70
CA MET A 327 -16.54 14.59 1.77
C MET A 327 -16.10 14.34 3.21
N ILE A 328 -16.34 15.28 4.12
CA ILE A 328 -16.03 15.13 5.55
C ILE A 328 -16.93 14.06 6.18
N GLU A 329 -18.25 14.15 6.00
CA GLU A 329 -19.21 13.17 6.54
C GLU A 329 -19.00 11.76 6.00
N ALA A 330 -18.74 11.60 4.70
CA ALA A 330 -18.51 10.29 4.07
C ALA A 330 -17.25 9.58 4.58
N THR A 331 -16.25 10.33 5.06
CA THR A 331 -15.07 9.71 5.67
C THR A 331 -15.35 9.16 7.07
N GLY A 332 -16.39 9.65 7.75
CA GLY A 332 -16.90 9.18 9.06
C GLY A 332 -15.91 9.29 10.24
N ARG A 333 -14.62 9.48 9.97
CA ARG A 333 -13.51 9.66 10.89
C ARG A 333 -12.44 10.46 10.18
N ASP A 334 -11.78 11.35 10.90
CA ASP A 334 -10.63 12.03 10.32
C ASP A 334 -9.50 11.03 10.01
N ARG A 335 -8.63 11.38 9.06
CA ARG A 335 -7.52 10.49 8.64
C ARG A 335 -6.57 10.13 9.78
N TYR A 336 -6.51 10.93 10.84
CA TYR A 336 -5.65 10.71 12.00
C TYR A 336 -6.26 9.71 12.97
N GLN A 337 -7.58 9.71 13.16
CA GLN A 337 -8.32 8.66 13.87
C GLN A 337 -8.19 7.31 13.16
N LEU A 338 -8.28 7.31 11.82
CA LEU A 338 -8.02 6.11 11.02
C LEU A 338 -6.56 5.64 11.15
N TYR A 339 -5.61 6.55 11.17
CA TYR A 339 -4.20 6.23 11.43
C TYR A 339 -3.99 5.69 12.86
N ASN A 340 -4.67 6.27 13.84
CA ASN A 340 -4.62 5.87 15.25
C ASN A 340 -5.16 4.44 15.48
N SER A 341 -6.18 4.05 14.73
CA SER A 341 -6.80 2.72 14.84
C SER A 341 -6.13 1.61 14.04
N ARG A 342 -5.14 1.93 13.18
CA ARG A 342 -4.45 0.89 12.39
C ARG A 342 -3.71 -0.13 13.29
N PRO A 343 -3.64 -1.40 12.91
CA PRO A 343 -2.75 -2.33 13.62
C PRO A 343 -1.29 -1.92 13.44
N SER A 344 -0.45 -2.19 14.45
CA SER A 344 1.01 -2.09 14.33
C SER A 344 1.56 -3.18 13.38
N SER A 345 2.87 -3.17 13.14
CA SER A 345 3.52 -4.15 12.28
C SER A 345 3.21 -5.60 12.67
N ARG A 346 3.37 -6.52 11.71
CA ARG A 346 3.29 -7.97 11.94
C ARG A 346 4.33 -8.52 12.94
N PHE A 347 5.26 -7.69 13.40
CA PHE A 347 6.25 -8.02 14.41
C PHE A 347 5.89 -7.48 15.80
N SER A 348 4.81 -6.70 15.92
CA SER A 348 4.26 -6.27 17.20
C SER A 348 3.51 -7.40 17.89
N ALA A 349 3.30 -7.28 19.19
CA ALA A 349 2.43 -8.21 19.90
C ALA A 349 1.00 -8.14 19.32
N GLN A 350 0.33 -9.28 19.18
CA GLN A 350 -1.01 -9.37 18.60
C GLN A 350 -1.90 -10.25 19.47
N ILE A 351 -3.19 -9.91 19.53
CA ILE A 351 -4.22 -10.76 20.15
C ILE A 351 -5.04 -11.37 19.01
N LYS A 352 -5.08 -12.71 18.92
CA LYS A 352 -5.95 -13.44 17.97
C LYS A 352 -6.88 -14.36 18.76
N GLY A 353 -8.14 -13.97 18.90
CA GLY A 353 -9.08 -14.65 19.80
C GLY A 353 -8.62 -14.53 21.25
N GLN A 354 -8.39 -15.66 21.93
CA GLN A 354 -7.85 -15.71 23.30
C GLN A 354 -6.33 -15.92 23.35
N VAL A 355 -5.64 -15.97 22.20
CA VAL A 355 -4.21 -16.25 22.14
C VAL A 355 -3.41 -14.96 21.97
N GLU A 356 -2.48 -14.72 22.90
CA GLU A 356 -1.50 -13.64 22.83
C GLU A 356 -0.26 -14.12 22.04
N ILE A 357 0.03 -13.44 20.93
CA ILE A 357 1.22 -13.65 20.11
C ILE A 357 2.24 -12.59 20.54
N PRO A 358 3.40 -12.98 21.10
CA PRO A 358 4.39 -12.02 21.57
C PRO A 358 5.04 -11.26 20.41
N SER A 359 5.55 -10.06 20.71
CA SER A 359 6.32 -9.29 19.73
C SER A 359 7.61 -10.02 19.34
N LYS A 360 8.02 -9.84 18.09
CA LYS A 360 9.28 -10.36 17.58
C LYS A 360 10.35 -9.27 17.59
N ASN A 361 11.50 -9.59 18.15
CA ASN A 361 12.69 -8.73 18.07
C ASN A 361 13.26 -8.76 16.65
N VAL A 362 13.42 -7.59 16.05
CA VAL A 362 13.83 -7.43 14.65
C VAL A 362 14.74 -6.21 14.49
N LEU A 363 15.89 -6.40 13.87
CA LEU A 363 16.63 -5.34 13.18
C LEU A 363 16.17 -5.33 11.72
N ALA A 364 15.47 -4.28 11.34
CA ALA A 364 14.93 -4.07 10.01
C ALA A 364 15.81 -3.06 9.25
N ILE A 365 16.33 -3.48 8.09
CA ILE A 365 17.08 -2.58 7.22
C ILE A 365 16.12 -1.89 6.27
N MET A 366 15.97 -0.58 6.47
CA MET A 366 15.17 0.31 5.62
C MET A 366 16.07 1.16 4.72
N ARG A 367 17.37 0.88 4.69
CA ARG A 367 18.38 1.63 3.94
C ARG A 367 18.76 0.89 2.66
N GLY A 368 18.63 1.58 1.53
CA GLY A 368 19.19 1.19 0.24
C GLY A 368 20.60 1.76 0.07
N TRP A 369 20.67 2.92 -0.57
CA TRP A 369 21.91 3.58 -1.01
C TRP A 369 22.26 4.78 -0.12
N GLY A 370 23.56 5.02 0.08
CA GLY A 370 24.07 6.12 0.89
C GLY A 370 24.31 7.42 0.11
N SER A 371 24.67 8.47 0.84
CA SER A 371 25.02 9.80 0.30
C SER A 371 23.88 10.42 -0.52
N ALA A 372 24.23 11.29 -1.48
CA ALA A 372 23.28 11.93 -2.37
C ALA A 372 22.83 11.03 -3.54
N SER A 373 23.25 9.75 -3.60
CA SER A 373 22.92 8.85 -4.71
C SER A 373 21.42 8.75 -5.00
N PRO A 374 20.52 8.67 -4.00
CA PRO A 374 19.07 8.67 -4.24
C PRO A 374 18.50 9.98 -4.81
N LEU A 375 19.27 11.08 -4.82
CA LEU A 375 18.82 12.41 -5.25
C LEU A 375 19.27 12.79 -6.67
N ILE A 376 20.13 12.00 -7.30
CA ILE A 376 20.66 12.31 -8.64
C ILE A 376 19.58 11.93 -9.68
N GLU A 377 19.28 12.82 -10.63
CA GLU A 377 18.13 12.68 -11.57
C GLU A 377 18.17 11.40 -12.44
N ASP A 378 19.34 10.80 -12.67
CA ASP A 378 19.50 9.51 -13.37
C ASP A 378 19.52 8.29 -12.41
N ALA A 379 19.42 8.51 -11.11
CA ALA A 379 19.28 7.43 -10.14
C ALA A 379 17.89 6.81 -10.34
N TYR A 380 17.87 5.71 -11.08
CA TYR A 380 16.75 4.82 -11.33
C TYR A 380 15.76 4.83 -10.16
N SER A 381 14.45 4.82 -10.42
CA SER A 381 13.37 4.85 -9.40
C SER A 381 13.48 3.80 -8.28
N ALA A 382 14.38 2.81 -8.45
CA ALA A 382 14.76 1.77 -7.51
C ALA A 382 15.89 2.16 -6.52
N CYS A 383 16.63 3.24 -6.77
CA CYS A 383 17.73 3.76 -5.95
C CYS A 383 17.19 4.61 -4.78
N VAL A 384 16.72 3.94 -3.73
CA VAL A 384 16.15 4.60 -2.55
C VAL A 384 17.17 4.76 -1.42
N GLY A 385 16.99 5.79 -0.58
CA GLY A 385 17.79 6.02 0.62
C GLY A 385 17.38 5.16 1.83
N GLY A 386 17.39 5.74 3.03
CA GLY A 386 16.60 5.26 4.17
C GLY A 386 17.32 5.32 5.51
N GLY A 387 17.20 4.25 6.30
CA GLY A 387 17.72 4.17 7.66
C GLY A 387 17.58 2.77 8.26
N TYR A 388 17.70 2.66 9.57
CA TYR A 388 17.56 1.39 10.29
C TYR A 388 16.47 1.48 11.35
N PHE A 389 15.80 0.36 11.60
CA PHE A 389 14.83 0.26 12.68
C PHE A 389 15.08 -0.99 13.51
N LEU A 390 15.31 -0.81 14.81
CA LEU A 390 15.51 -1.89 15.77
C LEU A 390 14.30 -1.97 16.70
N LYS A 391 13.51 -3.04 16.55
CA LYS A 391 12.44 -3.39 17.48
C LYS A 391 12.94 -4.42 18.48
N TRP A 392 12.89 -4.09 19.76
CA TRP A 392 13.29 -4.97 20.86
C TRP A 392 12.28 -4.87 22.00
N ARG A 393 11.68 -6.01 22.38
CA ARG A 393 10.67 -6.10 23.45
C ARG A 393 9.55 -5.08 23.26
N ASP A 394 9.06 -5.02 22.02
CA ASP A 394 8.02 -4.09 21.55
C ASP A 394 8.36 -2.59 21.61
N LYS A 395 9.62 -2.24 21.90
CA LYS A 395 10.14 -0.86 21.82
C LYS A 395 10.98 -0.68 20.57
N GLY A 396 10.83 0.44 19.87
CA GLY A 396 11.53 0.71 18.63
C GLY A 396 12.54 1.85 18.72
N LEU A 397 13.72 1.61 18.14
CA LEU A 397 14.80 2.57 18.00
C LEU A 397 15.10 2.75 16.50
N VAL A 398 14.85 3.95 15.99
CA VAL A 398 15.24 4.34 14.63
C VAL A 398 16.68 4.83 14.66
N ILE A 399 17.47 4.50 13.65
CA ILE A 399 18.86 4.97 13.51
C ILE A 399 19.01 5.54 12.10
N ASP A 400 19.48 6.78 12.02
CA ASP A 400 19.77 7.53 10.80
C ASP A 400 18.60 7.52 9.79
N PRO A 401 17.44 8.14 10.13
CA PRO A 401 16.31 8.30 9.21
C PRO A 401 16.63 9.32 8.10
N GLY A 402 17.39 8.87 7.11
CA GLY A 402 17.70 9.62 5.89
C GLY A 402 16.55 9.72 4.90
N ILE A 403 16.89 10.06 3.67
CA ILE A 403 15.95 10.22 2.55
C ILE A 403 15.17 8.92 2.35
N ASP A 404 13.86 9.00 2.10
CA ASP A 404 12.96 7.85 1.89
C ASP A 404 12.73 6.94 3.11
N PHE A 405 13.26 7.25 4.29
CA PHE A 405 13.07 6.40 5.48
C PHE A 405 11.58 6.16 5.77
N MET A 406 10.75 7.22 5.80
CA MET A 406 9.31 7.14 6.06
C MET A 406 8.58 6.29 5.02
N ARG A 407 8.95 6.45 3.74
CA ARG A 407 8.41 5.66 2.62
C ARG A 407 8.77 4.19 2.79
N ASN A 408 10.03 3.88 3.05
CA ASN A 408 10.51 2.51 3.23
C ASN A 408 9.89 1.86 4.47
N PHE A 409 9.82 2.59 5.58
CA PHE A 409 9.26 2.14 6.85
C PHE A 409 7.79 1.75 6.71
N ARG A 410 6.97 2.61 6.10
CA ARG A 410 5.56 2.34 5.82
C ARG A 410 5.37 1.20 4.81
N SER A 411 6.16 1.19 3.74
CA SER A 411 6.03 0.16 2.68
C SER A 411 6.38 -1.24 3.18
N ASN A 412 7.19 -1.33 4.25
CA ASN A 412 7.50 -2.57 4.95
C ASN A 412 6.54 -2.89 6.11
N GLY A 413 5.43 -2.17 6.21
CA GLY A 413 4.33 -2.45 7.14
C GLY A 413 4.55 -1.98 8.58
N PHE A 414 5.51 -1.11 8.84
CA PHE A 414 5.70 -0.53 10.17
C PHE A 414 4.87 0.74 10.38
N HIS A 415 4.54 1.01 11.64
CA HIS A 415 3.73 2.14 12.06
C HIS A 415 4.53 3.11 12.95
N MET A 416 4.33 4.44 12.84
CA MET A 416 5.11 5.41 13.66
C MET A 416 4.91 5.23 15.18
N ARG A 417 3.79 4.63 15.60
CA ARG A 417 3.54 4.21 16.99
C ARG A 417 4.57 3.22 17.54
N GLU A 418 5.37 2.61 16.68
CA GLU A 418 6.42 1.69 17.07
C GLU A 418 7.78 2.39 17.26
N VAL A 419 7.87 3.70 17.03
CA VAL A 419 9.09 4.48 17.24
C VAL A 419 9.04 5.09 18.64
N ASP A 420 9.98 4.72 19.51
CA ASP A 420 10.11 5.30 20.84
C ASP A 420 11.42 6.10 21.00
N GLY A 421 12.43 5.81 20.18
CA GLY A 421 13.69 6.52 20.16
C GLY A 421 14.22 6.69 18.74
N ILE A 422 14.99 7.75 18.52
CA ILE A 422 15.66 8.05 17.26
C ILE A 422 17.11 8.41 17.57
N VAL A 423 18.06 7.80 16.85
CA VAL A 423 19.47 8.15 16.88
C VAL A 423 19.86 8.74 15.52
N VAL A 424 20.52 9.90 15.52
CA VAL A 424 21.12 10.52 14.34
C VAL A 424 22.62 10.63 14.59
N SER A 425 23.38 9.82 13.86
CA SER A 425 24.84 9.71 13.99
C SER A 425 25.55 10.99 13.62
N HIS A 426 25.03 11.78 12.68
CA HIS A 426 25.52 13.12 12.34
C HIS A 426 24.58 13.91 11.42
N ASP A 427 24.87 15.20 11.25
CA ASP A 427 24.12 16.10 10.38
C ASP A 427 24.53 15.99 8.91
N HIS A 428 23.89 15.04 8.21
CA HIS A 428 23.94 14.92 6.75
C HIS A 428 22.60 14.37 6.21
N THR A 429 22.25 14.72 4.97
CA THR A 429 20.91 14.49 4.41
C THR A 429 20.50 13.02 4.40
N ASP A 430 21.41 12.12 4.04
CA ASP A 430 21.15 10.68 4.05
C ASP A 430 21.11 10.09 5.45
N HIS A 431 21.29 10.85 6.54
CA HIS A 431 21.11 10.36 7.92
C HIS A 431 19.93 11.03 8.64
N ASN A 432 19.43 12.17 8.15
CA ASN A 432 18.43 12.93 8.89
C ASN A 432 17.35 13.65 8.05
N ALA A 433 17.27 13.41 6.74
CA ALA A 433 16.28 14.10 5.89
C ALA A 433 14.83 13.90 6.35
N ASP A 434 14.47 12.69 6.79
CA ASP A 434 13.10 12.39 7.22
C ASP A 434 12.83 12.69 8.69
N LEU A 435 13.83 13.19 9.44
CA LEU A 435 13.68 13.52 10.86
C LEU A 435 12.58 14.57 11.09
N ARG A 436 12.48 15.58 10.20
CA ARG A 436 11.44 16.60 10.30
C ARG A 436 10.04 15.99 10.09
N SER A 437 9.90 15.15 9.07
CA SER A 437 8.65 14.46 8.77
C SER A 437 8.21 13.56 9.94
N ILE A 438 9.15 12.91 10.63
CA ILE A 438 8.86 12.15 11.84
C ILE A 438 8.40 13.07 12.98
N ASP A 439 9.13 14.17 13.25
CA ASP A 439 8.78 15.13 14.30
C ASP A 439 7.38 15.73 14.09
N ASP A 440 7.05 16.10 12.84
CA ASP A 440 5.73 16.64 12.47
C ASP A 440 4.60 15.63 12.73
N VAL A 441 4.81 14.34 12.43
CA VAL A 441 3.82 13.29 12.74
C VAL A 441 3.62 13.16 14.25
N PHE A 442 4.70 13.12 15.03
CA PHE A 442 4.59 13.01 16.48
C PHE A 442 3.91 14.24 17.10
N TYR A 443 4.24 15.44 16.62
CA TYR A 443 3.59 16.68 17.04
C TYR A 443 2.09 16.65 16.76
N GLU A 444 1.70 16.32 15.52
CA GLU A 444 0.31 16.28 15.10
C GLU A 444 -0.52 15.22 15.85
N MET A 445 0.11 14.11 16.23
CA MET A 445 -0.58 13.04 16.96
C MET A 445 -0.71 13.39 18.45
N TYR A 446 0.37 13.92 19.03
CA TYR A 446 0.39 14.41 20.40
C TYR A 446 -0.67 15.51 20.61
N ARG A 447 -0.73 16.50 19.71
CA ARG A 447 -1.68 17.62 19.79
C ARG A 447 -3.13 17.13 19.81
N ARG A 448 -3.48 16.17 18.95
CA ARG A 448 -4.84 15.61 18.88
C ARG A 448 -5.19 14.72 20.08
N SER A 449 -4.22 13.98 20.61
CA SER A 449 -4.45 13.17 21.82
C SER A 449 -4.69 14.01 23.08
N ASP A 450 -4.24 15.26 23.10
CA ASP A 450 -4.53 16.22 24.19
C ASP A 450 -5.90 16.91 24.03
N GLU A 451 -6.52 16.87 22.83
CA GLU A 451 -7.81 17.52 22.51
C GLU A 451 -9.03 16.60 22.76
N ASP A 452 -8.88 15.28 22.62
CA ASP A 452 -9.91 14.28 22.91
C ASP A 452 -9.82 13.82 24.38
N GLU A 453 -10.96 13.68 25.09
CA GLU A 453 -11.07 13.50 26.55
C GLU A 453 -9.93 12.71 27.25
N PRO A 454 -9.32 13.26 28.33
CA PRO A 454 -8.25 12.61 29.06
C PRO A 454 -8.80 11.44 29.88
N GLY A 455 -8.73 10.20 29.38
CA GLY A 455 -9.18 9.08 30.21
C GLY A 455 -9.26 7.67 29.65
N LYS A 456 -9.13 7.44 28.33
CA LYS A 456 -9.12 6.07 27.78
C LYS A 456 -7.84 5.85 27.00
N GLY A 457 -6.84 5.38 27.73
CA GLY A 457 -5.47 5.30 27.25
C GLY A 457 -5.29 4.41 26.03
N GLU A 458 -4.30 4.76 25.20
CA GLU A 458 -3.51 3.81 24.41
C GLU A 458 -2.29 4.55 23.79
N ARG A 459 -1.14 4.48 24.49
CA ARG A 459 0.23 4.93 24.13
C ARG A 459 0.54 6.44 24.02
N ASN A 460 1.74 6.79 24.51
CA ASN A 460 2.33 8.13 24.56
C ASN A 460 3.00 8.46 23.21
N TRP A 461 2.52 9.48 22.49
CA TRP A 461 3.17 10.04 21.29
C TRP A 461 4.39 10.89 21.68
N HIS A 462 5.39 10.22 22.24
CA HIS A 462 6.65 10.80 22.68
C HIS A 462 7.82 9.97 22.15
N TYR A 463 8.90 10.64 21.74
CA TYR A 463 10.15 9.97 21.40
C TYR A 463 11.39 10.64 21.98
N TYR A 464 12.45 9.86 22.19
CA TYR A 464 13.77 10.36 22.58
C TYR A 464 14.66 10.53 21.35
N LEU A 465 15.17 11.74 21.11
CA LEU A 465 16.12 12.04 20.04
C LEU A 465 17.55 12.09 20.59
N ILE A 466 18.41 11.19 20.12
CA ILE A 466 19.84 11.19 20.39
C ILE A 466 20.54 11.69 19.13
N CYS A 467 21.22 12.83 19.19
CA CYS A 467 21.79 13.41 17.98
C CYS A 467 23.05 14.24 18.25
N ASP A 468 23.82 14.51 17.20
CA ASP A 468 24.95 15.44 17.28
C ASP A 468 24.48 16.89 17.52
N ARG A 469 25.46 17.77 17.79
CA ARG A 469 25.22 19.19 18.09
C ARG A 469 24.57 19.93 16.92
N ARG A 470 24.97 19.67 15.67
CA ARG A 470 24.44 20.35 14.48
C ARG A 470 23.01 19.92 14.20
N THR A 471 22.71 18.62 14.28
CA THR A 471 21.33 18.13 14.15
C THR A 471 20.43 18.78 15.19
N LYS A 472 20.86 18.87 16.46
CA LYS A 472 20.10 19.54 17.54
C LYS A 472 19.79 21.01 17.22
N THR A 473 20.64 21.69 16.45
CA THR A 473 20.47 23.12 16.14
C THR A 473 19.56 23.42 14.94
N LYS A 474 19.01 22.39 14.29
CA LYS A 474 18.00 22.57 13.22
C LYS A 474 16.77 23.30 13.76
N ASP A 475 16.21 24.19 12.95
CA ASP A 475 15.22 25.17 13.42
C ASP A 475 14.01 24.54 14.11
N PHE A 476 13.45 23.45 13.55
CA PHE A 476 12.29 22.74 14.11
C PHE A 476 12.56 22.02 15.46
N LEU A 477 13.84 21.82 15.81
CA LEU A 477 14.26 21.17 17.07
C LEU A 477 14.68 22.15 18.16
N ARG A 478 14.79 23.45 17.84
CA ARG A 478 15.27 24.47 18.80
C ARG A 478 14.32 24.68 19.96
N GLU A 479 13.02 24.65 19.67
CA GLU A 479 11.99 24.84 20.66
C GLU A 479 11.81 23.57 21.49
N GLN A 480 11.55 23.72 22.79
CA GLN A 480 11.16 22.60 23.62
C GLN A 480 9.75 22.18 23.22
N ALA A 481 9.53 20.88 23.00
CA ALA A 481 8.23 20.34 22.67
C ALA A 481 7.94 19.11 23.52
N LYS A 482 6.66 18.92 23.89
CA LYS A 482 6.24 17.87 24.81
C LYS A 482 6.29 16.47 24.19
N HIS A 483 6.16 16.37 22.86
CA HIS A 483 6.20 15.10 22.12
C HIS A 483 7.62 14.56 21.90
N ARG A 484 8.66 15.25 22.39
CA ARG A 484 10.05 14.80 22.22
C ARG A 484 10.95 15.14 23.40
N SER A 485 12.07 14.44 23.51
CA SER A 485 13.15 14.80 24.43
C SER A 485 14.52 14.58 23.77
N ILE A 486 15.35 15.63 23.75
CA ILE A 486 16.62 15.63 23.02
C ILE A 486 17.79 15.35 23.97
N ILE A 487 18.58 14.33 23.66
CA ILE A 487 19.79 13.91 24.37
C ILE A 487 20.99 14.13 23.43
N PRO A 488 21.74 15.24 23.57
CA PRO A 488 22.85 15.52 22.67
C PRO A 488 24.01 14.55 22.88
N MET A 489 24.58 14.05 21.79
CA MET A 489 25.89 13.40 21.80
C MET A 489 26.97 14.46 21.99
N VAL A 490 27.74 14.32 23.06
CA VAL A 490 28.81 15.25 23.42
C VAL A 490 30.13 14.74 22.88
N SER A 491 30.82 15.58 22.11
CA SER A 491 32.23 15.41 21.72
C SER A 491 33.09 16.30 22.62
N LYS A 492 33.99 15.71 23.43
CA LYS A 492 35.05 16.50 24.08
C LYS A 492 36.09 16.90 23.03
N SER A 493 36.81 17.98 23.28
CA SER A 493 37.70 18.67 22.32
C SER A 493 38.65 17.74 21.54
N SER A 494 39.08 18.19 20.37
CA SER A 494 39.80 17.46 19.30
C SER A 494 41.17 16.84 19.64
N LYS A 495 41.55 16.74 20.92
CA LYS A 495 42.85 16.20 21.36
C LYS A 495 42.77 15.12 22.44
N GLU A 496 41.59 14.79 22.97
CA GLU A 496 41.43 13.67 23.92
C GLU A 496 41.16 12.33 23.18
N GLU A 497 41.59 11.21 23.77
CA GLU A 497 41.31 9.85 23.29
C GLU A 497 39.82 9.66 22.95
N LYS A 498 39.54 8.91 21.87
CA LYS A 498 38.18 8.48 21.52
C LYS A 498 37.60 7.63 22.65
N LYS A 499 36.89 8.30 23.56
CA LYS A 499 36.27 7.66 24.71
C LYS A 499 34.85 7.22 24.37
N GLU A 500 34.53 5.97 24.68
CA GLU A 500 33.16 5.46 24.66
C GLU A 500 32.28 6.22 25.65
N VAL A 501 31.13 6.69 25.17
CA VAL A 501 30.13 7.35 26.01
C VAL A 501 28.80 6.57 25.93
N PRO A 502 28.28 6.05 27.06
CA PRO A 502 26.98 5.40 27.11
C PRO A 502 25.85 6.39 27.35
N ILE A 503 24.73 6.21 26.64
CA ILE A 503 23.44 6.84 26.90
C ILE A 503 22.48 5.73 27.31
N ASN A 504 22.19 5.65 28.62
CA ASN A 504 21.23 4.71 29.15
C ASN A 504 19.80 5.24 28.93
N LEU A 505 18.96 4.43 28.28
CA LEU A 505 17.55 4.74 28.05
C LEU A 505 16.61 3.88 28.91
N ARG A 506 17.15 3.01 29.78
CA ARG A 506 16.36 2.16 30.67
C ARG A 506 15.53 2.98 31.67
N ASP A 507 16.11 4.06 32.19
CA ASP A 507 15.43 5.03 33.06
C ASP A 507 14.30 5.77 32.34
N LYS A 508 14.30 5.74 31.01
CA LYS A 508 13.30 6.33 30.11
C LYS A 508 12.28 5.30 29.59
N GLY A 509 12.30 4.08 30.14
CA GLY A 509 11.39 3.01 29.76
C GLY A 509 11.76 2.29 28.46
N LEU A 510 12.97 2.50 27.92
CA LEU A 510 13.45 1.84 26.71
C LEU A 510 14.52 0.79 27.02
N PRO A 511 14.48 -0.41 26.42
CA PRO A 511 15.40 -1.50 26.72
C PRO A 511 16.74 -1.36 25.98
N PHE A 512 17.31 -0.16 25.95
CA PHE A 512 18.52 0.15 25.17
C PHE A 512 19.55 0.93 25.98
N ILE A 513 20.83 0.64 25.74
CA ILE A 513 21.94 1.56 26.01
C ILE A 513 22.61 1.86 24.68
N VAL A 514 22.66 3.14 24.31
CA VAL A 514 23.32 3.59 23.08
C VAL A 514 24.70 4.10 23.44
N HIS A 515 25.73 3.36 23.04
CA HIS A 515 27.12 3.75 23.17
C HIS A 515 27.59 4.43 21.90
N TYR A 516 28.41 5.46 22.03
CA TYR A 516 28.99 6.14 20.88
C TYR A 516 30.45 6.51 21.11
N ILE A 517 31.21 6.58 20.01
CA ILE A 517 32.55 7.18 19.93
C ILE A 517 32.61 8.12 18.73
N ARG A 518 33.52 9.09 18.78
CA ARG A 518 33.75 10.00 17.65
C ARG A 518 34.30 9.24 16.44
N ALA A 519 33.65 9.40 15.29
CA ALA A 519 34.06 8.86 14.01
C ALA A 519 35.18 9.72 13.37
N GLU A 520 35.97 9.10 12.51
CA GLU A 520 36.97 9.77 11.69
C GLU A 520 36.35 10.26 10.37
N HIS A 521 35.60 11.35 10.45
CA HIS A 521 34.78 11.87 9.36
C HIS A 521 35.01 13.38 9.11
N GLY A 522 36.16 13.70 8.51
CA GLY A 522 36.44 15.05 8.02
C GLY A 522 36.28 16.16 9.06
N LYS A 523 35.52 17.22 8.72
CA LYS A 523 35.31 18.41 9.57
C LYS A 523 33.99 18.40 10.35
N ILE A 524 33.15 17.39 10.16
CA ILE A 524 31.82 17.31 10.79
C ILE A 524 31.91 16.30 11.94
N ASP A 525 31.29 16.59 13.07
CA ASP A 525 31.19 15.62 14.15
C ASP A 525 30.26 14.49 13.71
N ALA A 526 30.83 13.30 13.49
CA ALA A 526 30.09 12.07 13.32
C ALA A 526 30.46 11.04 14.38
N PHE A 527 29.59 10.06 14.55
CA PHE A 527 29.69 9.09 15.63
C PHE A 527 29.46 7.67 15.13
N CYS A 528 30.33 6.75 15.54
CA CYS A 528 30.07 5.31 15.43
C CYS A 528 29.23 4.89 16.64
N LEU A 529 28.34 3.91 16.47
CA LEU A 529 27.36 3.53 17.48
C LEU A 529 27.49 2.04 17.85
N ARG A 530 27.16 1.72 19.11
CA ARG A 530 26.86 0.35 19.56
C ARG A 530 25.58 0.40 20.39
N VAL A 531 24.61 -0.44 20.06
CA VAL A 531 23.34 -0.55 20.79
C VAL A 531 23.32 -1.85 21.57
N ASP A 532 23.31 -1.73 22.89
CA ASP A 532 23.15 -2.84 23.82
C ASP A 532 21.65 -3.02 24.09
N CYS A 533 21.10 -4.16 23.67
CA CYS A 533 19.68 -4.50 23.86
C CYS A 533 19.49 -5.23 25.19
N LEU A 534 18.56 -4.77 26.03
CA LEU A 534 18.41 -5.23 27.41
C LEU A 534 17.19 -6.15 27.62
N ASN A 535 17.37 -7.18 28.44
CA ASN A 535 16.28 -7.97 29.02
C ASN A 535 15.63 -7.25 30.23
N SER A 536 14.55 -7.81 30.76
CA SER A 536 13.82 -7.25 31.91
C SER A 536 14.70 -7.15 33.16
N ASP A 537 15.53 -8.16 33.37
CA ASP A 537 16.53 -8.24 34.44
C ASP A 537 17.70 -7.26 34.25
N GLY A 538 17.83 -6.63 33.08
CA GLY A 538 18.92 -5.72 32.73
C GLY A 538 20.16 -6.39 32.15
N THR A 539 20.12 -7.69 31.89
CA THR A 539 21.18 -8.39 31.13
C THR A 539 21.19 -7.92 29.67
N THR A 540 22.37 -7.93 29.04
CA THR A 540 22.56 -7.54 27.63
C THR A 540 22.71 -8.80 26.76
N PRO A 541 21.62 -9.41 26.26
CA PRO A 541 21.70 -10.59 25.41
C PRO A 541 22.28 -10.31 24.02
N ILE A 542 22.18 -9.08 23.50
CA ILE A 542 22.58 -8.72 22.14
C ILE A 542 23.24 -7.34 22.12
N LYS A 543 24.36 -7.24 21.39
CA LYS A 543 25.04 -5.98 21.04
C LYS A 543 25.09 -5.81 19.52
N ILE A 544 24.66 -4.66 19.03
CA ILE A 544 24.63 -4.33 17.59
C ILE A 544 25.51 -3.11 17.33
N GLY A 545 26.56 -3.28 16.54
CA GLY A 545 27.49 -2.22 16.16
C GLY A 545 27.14 -1.59 14.82
N PHE A 546 27.26 -0.26 14.72
CA PHE A 546 27.10 0.52 13.49
C PHE A 546 28.34 1.37 13.30
N THR A 547 29.05 1.19 12.18
CA THR A 547 30.26 1.98 11.92
C THR A 547 29.95 3.44 11.57
N CYS A 548 28.72 3.71 11.11
CA CYS A 548 28.30 4.94 10.44
C CYS A 548 29.38 5.44 9.46
N ASP A 549 29.46 6.74 9.26
CA ASP A 549 30.37 7.37 8.33
C ASP A 549 31.74 7.61 8.99
N THR A 550 32.70 6.70 8.77
CA THR A 550 34.05 6.76 9.37
C THR A 550 35.08 6.07 8.49
N GLN A 551 36.35 6.49 8.50
CA GLN A 551 37.44 5.62 8.02
C GLN A 551 37.78 4.52 9.04
N TYR A 552 38.55 3.51 8.60
CA TYR A 552 39.08 2.52 9.53
C TYR A 552 40.10 3.14 10.49
N ASP A 553 39.94 2.85 11.77
CA ASP A 553 40.83 3.25 12.85
C ASP A 553 40.83 2.16 13.94
N VAL A 554 41.94 1.99 14.64
CA VAL A 554 42.13 0.92 15.63
C VAL A 554 41.15 1.03 16.81
N SER A 555 40.66 2.22 17.13
CA SER A 555 39.62 2.40 18.16
C SER A 555 38.29 1.70 17.82
N LEU A 556 38.00 1.46 16.54
CA LEU A 556 36.81 0.70 16.14
C LEU A 556 36.91 -0.76 16.57
N ASP A 557 38.12 -1.34 16.55
CA ASP A 557 38.36 -2.74 16.93
C ASP A 557 37.96 -2.98 18.39
N SER A 558 38.31 -2.07 19.29
CA SER A 558 38.00 -2.18 20.72
C SER A 558 36.56 -1.77 21.03
N PHE A 559 36.04 -0.71 20.42
CA PHE A 559 34.69 -0.22 20.65
C PHE A 559 33.60 -1.20 20.20
N LEU A 560 33.80 -1.82 19.02
CA LEU A 560 32.86 -2.78 18.44
C LEU A 560 33.17 -4.22 18.84
N LYS A 561 34.15 -4.43 19.71
CA LYS A 561 34.51 -5.77 20.21
C LYS A 561 33.28 -6.44 20.83
N GLU A 562 33.11 -7.74 20.57
CA GLU A 562 31.99 -8.55 21.09
C GLU A 562 30.60 -8.14 20.59
N CYS A 563 30.48 -7.30 19.54
CA CYS A 563 29.20 -7.10 18.89
C CYS A 563 28.74 -8.42 18.25
N ASP A 564 27.50 -8.81 18.49
CA ASP A 564 26.88 -9.98 17.87
C ASP A 564 26.57 -9.73 16.39
N ILE A 565 26.10 -8.51 16.09
CA ILE A 565 25.82 -8.05 14.73
C ILE A 565 26.62 -6.79 14.47
N LEU A 566 27.33 -6.75 13.34
CA LEU A 566 28.05 -5.56 12.86
C LEU A 566 27.42 -5.06 11.58
N VAL A 567 26.90 -3.84 11.58
CA VAL A 567 26.48 -3.09 10.39
C VAL A 567 27.64 -2.20 9.96
N ALA A 568 28.39 -2.65 8.97
CA ALA A 568 29.52 -1.95 8.39
C ALA A 568 29.08 -1.14 7.17
N HIS A 569 29.15 0.17 7.29
CA HIS A 569 28.83 1.12 6.23
C HIS A 569 30.01 1.20 5.27
N ILE A 570 29.89 0.51 4.14
CA ILE A 570 30.96 0.39 3.15
C ILE A 570 30.77 1.46 2.08
N SER A 571 31.62 2.48 2.14
CA SER A 571 31.75 3.41 1.03
C SER A 571 32.32 2.71 -0.21
N GLN A 572 32.30 3.40 -1.35
CA GLN A 572 32.88 2.87 -2.57
C GLN A 572 34.35 2.45 -2.36
N PRO A 573 34.74 1.20 -2.70
CA PRO A 573 36.14 0.79 -2.70
C PRO A 573 36.98 1.72 -3.58
N SER A 574 38.13 2.18 -3.09
CA SER A 574 39.07 2.93 -3.94
C SER A 574 39.89 1.97 -4.81
N LEU A 575 40.28 2.42 -6.02
CA LEU A 575 41.15 1.62 -6.90
C LEU A 575 42.47 1.24 -6.21
N ALA A 576 43.03 2.16 -5.41
CA ALA A 576 44.25 1.92 -4.64
C ALA A 576 44.11 0.75 -3.66
N GLU A 577 42.98 0.64 -2.93
CA GLU A 577 42.72 -0.48 -2.01
C GLU A 577 42.46 -1.82 -2.71
N LEU A 578 41.99 -1.79 -3.96
CA LEU A 578 41.78 -2.98 -4.77
C LEU A 578 43.11 -3.51 -5.32
N LEU A 579 44.01 -2.61 -5.73
CA LEU A 579 45.33 -2.95 -6.27
C LEU A 579 46.34 -3.32 -5.16
N ASP A 580 46.24 -2.71 -3.98
CA ASP A 580 47.14 -2.94 -2.86
C ASP A 580 46.34 -3.20 -1.57
N SER A 581 46.58 -4.34 -0.93
CA SER A 581 45.88 -4.75 0.28
C SER A 581 46.27 -3.99 1.54
N ASP A 582 47.40 -3.29 1.54
CA ASP A 582 47.90 -2.54 2.69
C ASP A 582 47.35 -1.11 2.74
N ILE A 583 46.87 -0.60 1.60
CA ILE A 583 46.21 0.70 1.52
C ILE A 583 44.82 0.62 2.15
N LEU A 584 44.47 1.65 2.91
CA LEU A 584 43.15 1.86 3.49
C LEU A 584 42.55 3.15 2.96
N LYS A 585 41.24 3.15 2.69
CA LYS A 585 40.51 4.37 2.36
C LYS A 585 40.60 5.37 3.51
N LYS A 586 40.77 6.64 3.16
CA LYS A 586 40.68 7.77 4.09
C LYS A 586 39.25 8.33 4.09
N LYS A 587 38.86 8.99 5.18
CA LYS A 587 37.55 9.63 5.45
C LYS A 587 36.33 8.72 5.56
N HIS A 588 36.29 7.60 4.85
CA HIS A 588 35.20 6.62 4.93
C HIS A 588 35.74 5.19 4.95
N LEU A 589 34.88 4.24 5.32
CA LEU A 589 35.27 2.85 5.50
C LEU A 589 35.30 2.21 4.13
N GLY A 590 36.50 1.81 3.71
CA GLY A 590 36.71 1.13 2.44
C GLY A 590 36.72 -0.39 2.59
N TYR A 591 36.83 -1.06 1.45
CA TYR A 591 36.83 -2.51 1.32
C TYR A 591 37.84 -3.22 2.25
N ARG A 592 39.06 -2.70 2.34
CA ARG A 592 40.12 -3.29 3.20
C ARG A 592 39.88 -2.99 4.68
N GLY A 593 39.35 -1.80 4.99
CA GLY A 593 38.96 -1.40 6.33
C GLY A 593 37.87 -2.31 6.92
N VAL A 594 36.81 -2.56 6.15
CA VAL A 594 35.76 -3.52 6.54
C VAL A 594 36.34 -4.91 6.80
N ALA A 595 37.20 -5.40 5.91
CA ALA A 595 37.80 -6.73 6.09
C ALA A 595 38.65 -6.82 7.38
N LYS A 596 39.45 -5.79 7.69
CA LYS A 596 40.21 -5.72 8.94
C LYS A 596 39.27 -5.72 10.15
N LEU A 597 38.22 -4.91 10.12
CA LEU A 597 37.26 -4.79 11.21
C LEU A 597 36.53 -6.11 11.47
N ILE A 598 36.01 -6.79 10.44
CA ILE A 598 35.34 -8.09 10.59
C ILE A 598 36.28 -9.14 11.21
N LYS A 599 37.54 -9.20 10.77
CA LYS A 599 38.55 -10.13 11.33
C LYS A 599 38.86 -9.87 12.81
N LYS A 600 38.81 -8.61 13.23
CA LYS A 600 39.11 -8.18 14.59
C LYS A 600 37.93 -8.34 15.52
N VAL A 601 36.75 -7.90 15.10
CA VAL A 601 35.50 -7.95 15.87
C VAL A 601 34.93 -9.36 15.94
N LYS A 602 35.01 -10.13 14.84
CA LYS A 602 34.44 -11.47 14.69
C LYS A 602 32.95 -11.55 15.09
N PRO A 603 32.07 -10.72 14.50
CA PRO A 603 30.65 -10.75 14.84
C PRO A 603 29.99 -12.06 14.41
N LYS A 604 28.86 -12.42 15.00
CA LYS A 604 28.05 -13.58 14.56
C LYS A 604 27.41 -13.34 13.20
N LEU A 605 27.21 -12.08 12.82
CA LEU A 605 26.72 -11.64 11.52
C LEU A 605 27.31 -10.27 11.16
N ALA A 606 27.89 -10.15 9.96
CA ALA A 606 28.28 -8.87 9.40
C ALA A 606 27.31 -8.48 8.27
N ILE A 607 26.70 -7.31 8.41
CA ILE A 607 25.85 -6.67 7.41
C ILE A 607 26.65 -5.53 6.77
N LEU A 608 26.67 -5.48 5.44
CA LEU A 608 27.29 -4.41 4.68
C LEU A 608 26.21 -3.44 4.22
N GLY A 609 26.27 -2.18 4.64
CA GLY A 609 25.29 -1.14 4.28
C GLY A 609 25.94 0.10 3.68
N GLU A 610 25.13 1.11 3.36
CA GLU A 610 25.58 2.40 2.77
C GLU A 610 26.45 2.26 1.52
N PHE A 611 26.04 1.35 0.64
CA PHE A 611 26.66 1.28 -0.68
C PHE A 611 26.46 2.59 -1.43
N TRP A 612 27.47 2.96 -2.20
CA TRP A 612 27.43 4.12 -3.07
C TRP A 612 27.05 3.70 -4.50
N ALA A 613 26.05 4.35 -5.09
CA ALA A 613 25.42 3.92 -6.33
C ALA A 613 26.03 4.53 -7.61
N GLY A 614 27.09 5.33 -7.53
CA GLY A 614 27.48 6.20 -8.64
C GLY A 614 28.29 5.57 -9.78
N PHE A 615 28.50 4.25 -9.81
CA PHE A 615 29.08 3.56 -10.97
C PHE A 615 28.24 2.35 -11.42
N ALA A 616 28.02 1.41 -10.51
CA ALA A 616 27.30 0.16 -10.77
C ALA A 616 26.82 -0.45 -9.44
N ASP A 617 25.88 -1.38 -9.51
CA ASP A 617 25.47 -2.16 -8.34
C ASP A 617 26.52 -3.24 -7.98
N MET A 618 27.50 -2.87 -7.16
CA MET A 618 28.60 -3.75 -6.76
C MET A 618 28.33 -4.56 -5.49
N ARG A 619 27.11 -4.53 -4.95
CA ARG A 619 26.80 -5.08 -3.60
C ARG A 619 27.18 -6.54 -3.45
N ILE A 620 26.82 -7.36 -4.43
CA ILE A 620 27.06 -8.81 -4.41
C ILE A 620 28.55 -9.11 -4.55
N ASP A 621 29.24 -8.47 -5.49
CA ASP A 621 30.66 -8.76 -5.77
C ASP A 621 31.58 -8.28 -4.65
N ILE A 622 31.30 -7.11 -4.08
CA ILE A 622 31.98 -6.63 -2.86
C ILE A 622 31.78 -7.63 -1.72
N THR A 623 30.57 -8.12 -1.52
CA THR A 623 30.29 -9.11 -0.44
C THR A 623 31.05 -10.42 -0.69
N LYS A 624 31.01 -10.97 -1.91
CA LYS A 624 31.73 -12.20 -2.27
C LYS A 624 33.23 -12.05 -2.03
N GLY A 625 33.79 -10.92 -2.45
CA GLY A 625 35.19 -10.61 -2.24
C GLY A 625 35.56 -10.49 -0.75
N LEU A 626 34.73 -9.81 0.05
CA LEU A 626 34.92 -9.72 1.50
C LEU A 626 34.87 -11.08 2.19
N LYS A 627 33.95 -11.98 1.79
CA LYS A 627 33.91 -13.36 2.32
C LYS A 627 35.25 -14.07 2.09
N ARG A 628 35.81 -13.96 0.89
CA ARG A 628 37.11 -14.55 0.53
C ARG A 628 38.27 -13.95 1.31
N ILE A 629 38.29 -12.64 1.50
CA ILE A 629 39.40 -11.94 2.18
C ILE A 629 39.34 -12.14 3.70
N CYS A 630 38.14 -12.13 4.27
CA CYS A 630 37.93 -12.27 5.70
C CYS A 630 38.34 -13.66 6.19
N ASN A 631 37.87 -14.72 5.51
CA ASN A 631 38.22 -16.12 5.76
C ASN A 631 38.48 -16.43 7.25
N THR A 632 37.53 -16.07 8.11
CA THR A 632 37.66 -16.19 9.56
C THR A 632 37.38 -17.63 10.00
N GLU A 633 37.96 -18.03 11.13
CA GLU A 633 37.60 -19.28 11.81
C GLU A 633 37.04 -18.96 13.21
N PRO A 634 35.77 -19.32 13.49
CA PRO A 634 34.77 -19.85 12.54
C PRO A 634 34.36 -18.81 11.47
N PRO A 635 33.79 -19.24 10.32
CA PRO A 635 33.35 -18.33 9.27
C PRO A 635 32.25 -17.38 9.74
N VAL A 636 32.46 -16.08 9.56
CA VAL A 636 31.45 -15.05 9.80
C VAL A 636 30.54 -14.93 8.57
N PRO A 637 29.21 -15.08 8.69
CA PRO A 637 28.28 -14.73 7.63
C PRO A 637 28.37 -13.24 7.30
N ILE A 638 28.64 -12.92 6.03
CA ILE A 638 28.69 -11.54 5.52
C ILE A 638 27.58 -11.36 4.49
N ILE A 639 26.70 -10.38 4.67
CA ILE A 639 25.51 -10.18 3.83
C ILE A 639 25.38 -8.70 3.44
N PRO A 640 25.16 -8.38 2.15
CA PRO A 640 24.83 -7.02 1.76
C PRO A 640 23.40 -6.68 2.18
N SER A 641 23.21 -5.48 2.71
CA SER A 641 21.90 -4.98 3.04
C SER A 641 21.19 -4.35 1.85
N SER A 642 19.87 -4.34 1.96
CA SER A 642 18.95 -3.66 1.08
C SER A 642 17.65 -3.45 1.84
N VAL A 643 16.79 -2.56 1.34
CA VAL A 643 15.47 -2.34 1.91
C VAL A 643 14.70 -3.65 1.93
N GLY A 644 14.17 -4.02 3.11
CA GLY A 644 13.40 -5.25 3.31
C GLY A 644 14.21 -6.44 3.86
N LEU A 645 15.48 -6.24 4.23
CA LEU A 645 16.22 -7.21 5.04
C LEU A 645 15.74 -7.17 6.50
N PHE A 646 15.15 -8.26 6.98
CA PHE A 646 14.75 -8.44 8.37
C PHE A 646 15.63 -9.46 9.09
N ILE A 647 16.22 -9.06 10.21
CA ILE A 647 17.12 -9.88 11.01
C ILE A 647 16.52 -10.03 12.40
N SER A 648 16.35 -11.26 12.88
CA SER A 648 16.02 -11.51 14.28
C SER A 648 17.33 -11.65 15.07
N PRO A 649 17.62 -10.72 16.00
CA PRO A 649 18.84 -10.81 16.80
C PRO A 649 18.62 -11.87 17.89
N THR A 650 19.20 -13.05 17.72
CA THR A 650 19.18 -14.11 18.74
C THR A 650 20.57 -14.28 19.34
N LYS A 651 20.61 -14.75 20.59
CA LYS A 651 21.87 -14.88 21.34
C LYS A 651 22.79 -15.92 20.70
N ASP A 652 22.26 -16.99 20.12
CA ASP A 652 23.08 -18.07 19.60
C ASP A 652 23.48 -17.80 18.14
N PHE A 653 22.50 -17.64 17.25
CA PHE A 653 22.73 -17.41 15.83
C PHE A 653 21.67 -16.48 15.24
N PRO A 654 22.05 -15.29 14.72
CA PRO A 654 21.12 -14.39 14.06
C PRO A 654 20.36 -15.09 12.93
N GLU A 655 19.05 -14.85 12.87
CA GLU A 655 18.18 -15.39 11.83
C GLU A 655 17.76 -14.28 10.87
N ILE A 656 17.53 -14.64 9.61
CA ILE A 656 17.02 -13.74 8.59
C ILE A 656 15.72 -14.31 8.06
N GLU A 657 14.76 -13.42 7.82
CA GLU A 657 13.50 -13.78 7.19
C GLU A 657 13.70 -14.00 5.68
N CYS A 658 13.25 -15.14 5.16
CA CYS A 658 13.27 -15.37 3.73
C CYS A 658 12.25 -14.47 3.02
N THR A 659 12.70 -13.72 2.00
CA THR A 659 11.87 -12.82 1.20
C THR A 659 10.69 -13.54 0.53
N ASN A 660 10.85 -14.80 0.14
CA ASN A 660 9.81 -15.54 -0.59
C ASN A 660 8.79 -16.24 0.33
N CYS A 661 9.25 -16.98 1.34
CA CYS A 661 8.36 -17.80 2.18
C CYS A 661 8.13 -17.25 3.59
N HIS A 662 8.74 -16.12 3.94
CA HIS A 662 8.64 -15.46 5.25
C HIS A 662 9.09 -16.30 6.46
N LYS A 663 9.75 -17.45 6.22
CA LYS A 663 10.32 -18.29 7.27
C LYS A 663 11.68 -17.74 7.70
N TRP A 664 11.91 -17.72 9.00
CA TRP A 664 13.18 -17.37 9.62
C TRP A 664 14.17 -18.52 9.50
N ARG A 665 15.41 -18.20 9.12
CA ARG A 665 16.48 -19.18 8.94
C ARG A 665 17.81 -18.62 9.44
N PRO A 666 18.75 -19.46 9.88
CA PRO A 666 20.08 -18.99 10.26
C PRO A 666 20.71 -18.16 9.14
N ALA A 667 21.31 -17.02 9.47
CA ALA A 667 21.89 -16.11 8.49
C ALA A 667 22.96 -16.78 7.61
N SER A 668 23.67 -17.79 8.15
CA SER A 668 24.65 -18.61 7.42
C SER A 668 24.05 -19.43 6.28
N SER A 669 22.73 -19.69 6.31
CA SER A 669 22.02 -20.48 5.28
C SER A 669 21.36 -19.64 4.20
N ILE A 670 21.36 -18.31 4.33
CA ILE A 670 20.69 -17.42 3.39
C ILE A 670 21.53 -17.21 2.14
N TYR A 671 20.89 -17.40 0.99
CA TYR A 671 21.37 -16.96 -0.30
C TYR A 671 20.87 -15.56 -0.62
N VAL A 672 21.74 -14.70 -1.15
CA VAL A 672 21.36 -13.33 -1.55
C VAL A 672 21.28 -13.27 -3.06
N GLY A 673 20.06 -13.07 -3.57
CA GLY A 673 19.77 -12.87 -4.98
C GLY A 673 19.86 -11.40 -5.38
N ALA A 674 20.36 -11.16 -6.60
CA ALA A 674 20.33 -9.84 -7.22
C ALA A 674 18.89 -9.37 -7.45
N SER A 675 18.73 -8.05 -7.51
CA SER A 675 17.48 -7.43 -7.96
C SER A 675 17.27 -7.69 -9.46
N THR A 676 16.01 -7.73 -9.91
CA THR A 676 15.65 -7.76 -11.34
C THR A 676 15.94 -6.46 -12.07
N HIS A 677 16.06 -5.36 -11.31
CA HIS A 677 16.44 -4.04 -11.79
C HIS A 677 17.76 -3.61 -11.15
N GLU A 678 18.62 -2.94 -11.92
CA GLU A 678 19.82 -2.32 -11.36
C GLU A 678 19.45 -1.39 -10.20
N PHE A 679 20.25 -1.43 -9.13
CA PHE A 679 20.04 -0.67 -7.90
C PHE A 679 18.83 -1.04 -7.03
N GLY A 680 17.95 -1.96 -7.47
CA GLY A 680 16.74 -2.32 -6.73
C GLY A 680 16.97 -3.19 -5.49
N SER A 681 15.87 -3.69 -4.91
CA SER A 681 15.93 -4.48 -3.68
C SER A 681 16.53 -5.87 -3.89
N LEU A 682 17.43 -6.27 -3.00
CA LEU A 682 17.99 -7.62 -2.99
C LEU A 682 16.99 -8.62 -2.40
N SER A 683 17.07 -9.87 -2.86
CA SER A 683 16.27 -10.98 -2.31
C SER A 683 17.08 -11.83 -1.34
N TYR A 684 16.49 -12.20 -0.20
CA TYR A 684 17.09 -13.04 0.82
C TYR A 684 16.38 -14.39 0.84
N LEU A 685 16.97 -15.39 0.19
CA LEU A 685 16.34 -16.68 -0.09
C LEU A 685 16.90 -17.77 0.82
N CYS A 686 16.01 -18.50 1.49
CA CYS A 686 16.41 -19.72 2.17
C CYS A 686 16.73 -20.85 1.17
N PRO A 687 17.41 -21.92 1.59
CA PRO A 687 17.77 -23.03 0.70
C PRO A 687 16.58 -23.64 -0.06
N LEU A 688 15.38 -23.64 0.55
CA LEU A 688 14.16 -24.18 -0.06
C LEU A 688 13.52 -23.26 -1.10
N CYS A 689 13.76 -21.94 -1.01
CA CYS A 689 13.20 -20.95 -1.93
C CYS A 689 14.20 -20.50 -3.00
N ARG A 690 15.42 -21.04 -2.96
CA ARG A 690 16.45 -20.78 -3.96
C ARG A 690 16.22 -21.60 -5.25
N ILE A 691 15.48 -22.71 -5.14
CA ILE A 691 15.29 -23.71 -6.20
C ILE A 691 14.63 -23.09 -7.43
#